data_AF-A0A517Z2V1-F1
#
_entry.id   AF-A0A517Z2V1-F1
#
_cell.length_a   1.000
_cell.length_b   1.000
_cell.length_c   1.000
_cell.angle_alpha   90.00
_cell.angle_beta   90.00
_cell.angle_gamma   90.00
#
_symmetry.space_group_name_H-M   'P 1'
#
loop_
_entity.id
_entity.type
_entity.pdbx_description
1 polymer ?
#
loop_
_entity_poly.entity_id
_entity_poly.type
_entity_poly.pdbx_seq_one_letter_code
_entity_poly.pdbx_strand_id
1 'polypeptide(L)'
;MPLDLRALFRRPGLLNRRLWWTALAAVALLSACLIWPDSVFARAGGGGGFGGGGGGGGGGGSGGSGGGDGIAFLIWLCVHHPLIGFPLVAGIIVLMVYSGNSAKEGHVTRTIRRGRQIQDRMNRQAALQAIQARDPGFDEQAFLGRVTRAFVQIQHAWSEQNMLPARAFISDGIHERFSLQLDMQKAEGFRNLMENVQVRDASIAAVHSTDAFDTIHVRIRASAVDYNVDLETGRRKDGSTSASEFVEFWSFHRRPGAKSLEAEGAIEGRCPRCGSPLQIVDQAKCDACGAQVNSGEFDWVLAEITQDQEWIVPGAEAAVPGFAELQQRDPALNVQHLEDRASVMFWRLRAAEFQRDLEPARPILTPEYRDRWSNELEQMQRRSEFWKIPAVGKVELIDAQPGEAGAPDRIRIKVRWSGILSKGDPTGRSREVRRKTIYTSVYTLVRKVGVQSVPSETFSSAGCSSCGAPIDVNEQGCCEFCGANLVSGQYDWVLDDVSPYTSDMAFRPAINESFQQAVADARGSRPATPPPLESFEDVGLSLATLARVIAIDGISEKEREAFHRLASHRGMSGGQADAYLSAAGESDAGIPVPQDGRQAREFLEQLVHIVLVDGQLSRRERKLLDRYAERVDLVAADVKMAISKERRRAYQQARRQIRASKQVSG
;
A
#
# COMPACT_ATOMS: atom_id res chain seq x y z
N MET A 1 39.20 69.85 -66.80
CA MET A 1 39.59 68.52 -67.33
C MET A 1 39.49 67.49 -66.21
N PRO A 2 38.99 66.28 -66.47
CA PRO A 2 38.36 65.43 -65.46
C PRO A 2 39.27 64.34 -64.86
N LEU A 3 38.88 63.92 -63.64
CA LEU A 3 39.05 62.60 -62.97
C LEU A 3 40.46 62.03 -62.69
N ASP A 4 40.74 61.72 -61.42
CA ASP A 4 40.70 60.30 -60.96
C ASP A 4 40.46 60.20 -59.44
N LEU A 5 39.63 59.22 -59.06
CA LEU A 5 38.86 59.04 -57.84
C LEU A 5 39.32 57.78 -57.06
N ARG A 6 40.63 57.51 -57.01
CA ARG A 6 41.18 56.25 -56.47
C ARG A 6 42.32 56.37 -55.44
N ALA A 7 42.17 57.23 -54.44
CA ALA A 7 43.03 57.18 -53.25
C ALA A 7 42.28 57.40 -51.93
N LEU A 8 40.99 57.03 -51.90
CA LEU A 8 40.27 56.73 -50.66
C LEU A 8 40.65 55.30 -50.22
N PHE A 9 40.90 55.15 -48.93
CA PHE A 9 41.23 53.93 -48.18
C PHE A 9 42.70 53.52 -48.09
N ARG A 10 43.39 54.04 -47.05
CA ARG A 10 44.22 53.20 -46.18
C ARG A 10 44.43 53.80 -44.78
N ARG A 11 43.91 53.04 -43.80
CA ARG A 11 44.22 52.98 -42.34
C ARG A 11 43.13 53.52 -41.39
N PRO A 12 42.15 52.70 -41.00
CA PRO A 12 41.47 52.87 -39.72
C PRO A 12 42.42 52.42 -38.59
N GLY A 13 42.67 53.34 -37.67
CA GLY A 13 43.55 53.18 -36.52
C GLY A 13 43.05 52.14 -35.52
N LEU A 14 44.02 51.38 -35.00
CA LEU A 14 43.92 50.28 -34.05
C LEU A 14 43.35 50.62 -32.65
N LEU A 15 42.84 51.83 -32.41
CA LEU A 15 42.34 52.23 -31.07
C LEU A 15 40.95 51.68 -30.72
N ASN A 16 40.09 51.38 -31.69
CA ASN A 16 38.69 50.99 -31.40
C ASN A 16 38.51 49.50 -31.04
N ARG A 17 39.46 48.63 -31.42
CA ARG A 17 39.40 47.21 -31.04
C ARG A 17 39.77 46.99 -29.58
N ARG A 18 40.74 47.73 -29.03
CA ARG A 18 41.13 47.56 -27.61
C ARG A 18 40.01 47.96 -26.66
N LEU A 19 39.29 49.06 -26.92
CA LEU A 19 38.15 49.48 -26.11
C LEU A 19 36.98 48.48 -26.15
N TRP A 20 36.74 47.90 -27.34
CA TRP A 20 35.74 46.83 -27.52
C TRP A 20 36.11 45.55 -26.79
N TRP A 21 37.38 45.12 -26.84
CA TRP A 21 37.84 43.94 -26.10
C TRP A 21 37.87 44.16 -24.59
N THR A 22 38.18 45.36 -24.11
CA THR A 22 38.10 45.68 -22.67
C THR A 22 36.66 45.75 -22.17
N ALA A 23 35.72 46.26 -22.97
CA ALA A 23 34.30 46.26 -22.62
C ALA A 23 33.70 44.83 -22.66
N LEU A 24 34.06 44.03 -23.66
CA LEU A 24 33.68 42.60 -23.73
C LEU A 24 34.29 41.79 -22.57
N ALA A 25 35.55 42.06 -22.21
CA ALA A 25 36.19 41.42 -21.06
C ALA A 25 35.55 41.86 -19.75
N ALA A 26 35.19 43.14 -19.59
CA ALA A 26 34.49 43.63 -18.40
C ALA A 26 33.08 43.05 -18.26
N VAL A 27 32.34 42.93 -19.37
CA VAL A 27 31.01 42.29 -19.41
C VAL A 27 31.13 40.78 -19.14
N ALA A 28 32.16 40.12 -19.68
CA ALA A 28 32.46 38.71 -19.40
C ALA A 28 32.87 38.47 -17.95
N LEU A 29 33.63 39.39 -17.34
CA LEU A 29 34.01 39.34 -15.92
C LEU A 29 32.82 39.63 -15.00
N LEU A 30 31.96 40.60 -15.32
CA LEU A 30 30.74 40.89 -14.57
C LEU A 30 29.72 39.74 -14.67
N SER A 31 29.60 39.11 -15.84
CA SER A 31 28.76 37.92 -16.01
C SER A 31 29.38 36.70 -15.32
N ALA A 32 30.71 36.54 -15.30
CA ALA A 32 31.37 35.49 -14.51
C ALA A 32 31.19 35.70 -12.99
N CYS A 33 31.21 36.95 -12.50
CA CYS A 33 30.95 37.27 -11.09
C CYS A 33 29.47 37.11 -10.69
N LEU A 34 28.53 37.24 -11.62
CA LEU A 34 27.09 37.00 -11.39
C LEU A 34 26.69 35.52 -11.54
N ILE A 35 27.60 34.67 -12.03
CA ILE A 35 27.41 33.22 -12.20
C ILE A 35 28.23 32.41 -11.17
N TRP A 36 28.67 33.04 -10.07
CA TRP A 36 29.07 32.30 -8.87
C TRP A 36 27.87 32.09 -7.94
N PRO A 37 27.18 30.93 -8.02
CA PRO A 37 26.47 30.44 -6.85
C PRO A 37 27.55 30.02 -5.85
N ASP A 38 27.60 30.70 -4.70
CA ASP A 38 28.19 30.14 -3.50
C ASP A 38 27.59 28.74 -3.34
N SER A 39 28.44 27.76 -3.61
CA SER A 39 28.07 26.36 -3.66
C SER A 39 27.89 25.88 -2.23
N VAL A 40 26.73 26.16 -1.67
CA VAL A 40 26.24 25.46 -0.48
C VAL A 40 26.12 23.99 -0.86
N PHE A 41 26.95 23.19 -0.20
CA PHE A 41 27.00 21.74 -0.24
C PHE A 41 25.60 21.10 -0.21
N ALA A 42 25.33 20.23 -1.18
CA ALA A 42 24.40 19.13 -1.01
C ALA A 42 25.07 17.86 -1.57
N ARG A 43 25.78 17.16 -0.67
CA ARG A 43 26.21 15.77 -0.87
C ARG A 43 24.99 14.85 -0.80
N ALA A 44 25.07 13.76 -1.58
CA ALA A 44 24.12 12.67 -1.62
C ALA A 44 23.98 11.96 -0.26
N GLY A 45 22.83 11.31 -0.09
CA GLY A 45 22.27 10.81 1.18
C GLY A 45 23.19 9.96 2.05
N GLY A 46 23.15 10.28 3.35
CA GLY A 46 23.64 9.52 4.49
C GLY A 46 22.95 10.05 5.75
N GLY A 47 22.37 9.17 6.56
CA GLY A 47 21.44 9.50 7.63
C GLY A 47 22.04 10.12 8.90
N GLY A 48 21.16 10.50 9.82
CA GLY A 48 21.49 10.98 11.16
C GLY A 48 20.45 11.98 11.67
N GLY A 49 19.88 11.73 12.84
CA GLY A 49 18.78 12.50 13.44
C GLY A 49 19.18 13.83 14.07
N PHE A 50 18.37 14.22 15.06
CA PHE A 50 18.35 15.49 15.82
C PHE A 50 17.73 16.66 15.04
N GLY A 51 16.89 17.51 15.59
CA GLY A 51 16.51 17.82 16.96
C GLY A 51 15.92 19.22 16.89
N GLY A 52 14.86 19.50 17.65
CA GLY A 52 14.23 20.81 17.68
C GLY A 52 15.22 21.91 18.05
N GLY A 53 15.20 22.99 17.28
CA GLY A 53 15.99 24.19 17.55
C GLY A 53 15.40 25.36 16.77
N GLY A 54 14.54 26.12 17.44
CA GLY A 54 14.09 27.42 16.96
C GLY A 54 15.30 28.35 16.83
N GLY A 55 15.43 28.96 15.65
CA GLY A 55 16.45 29.96 15.38
C GLY A 55 15.88 30.96 14.39
N GLY A 56 15.37 32.08 14.91
CA GLY A 56 15.07 33.26 14.11
C GLY A 56 16.38 33.79 13.52
N GLY A 57 16.48 33.74 12.19
CA GLY A 57 17.54 34.39 11.43
C GLY A 57 16.94 35.62 10.75
N GLY A 58 17.22 36.78 11.34
CA GLY A 58 16.76 38.08 10.85
C GLY A 58 17.21 38.34 9.42
N GLY A 59 16.33 38.98 8.66
CA GLY A 59 16.65 39.50 7.34
C GLY A 59 17.78 40.51 7.44
N GLY A 60 18.95 40.13 6.93
CA GLY A 60 20.00 41.07 6.58
C GLY A 60 19.54 41.88 5.37
N GLY A 61 18.90 43.02 5.64
CA GLY A 61 18.67 44.05 4.65
C GLY A 61 20.01 44.64 4.24
N SER A 62 20.55 44.22 3.10
CA SER A 62 21.53 45.02 2.38
C SER A 62 20.77 46.15 1.67
N GLY A 63 20.74 47.31 2.32
CA GLY A 63 20.32 48.56 1.69
C GLY A 63 21.19 48.82 0.46
N GLY A 64 20.56 48.76 -0.72
CA GLY A 64 21.16 49.13 -1.98
C GLY A 64 20.22 50.08 -2.70
N SER A 65 20.49 51.37 -2.59
CA SER A 65 19.93 52.40 -3.47
C SER A 65 20.24 52.04 -4.93
N GLY A 66 19.24 52.07 -5.82
CA GLY A 66 19.49 51.96 -7.27
C GLY A 66 18.52 51.10 -8.11
N GLY A 67 17.30 50.82 -7.65
CA GLY A 67 16.31 50.12 -8.50
C GLY A 67 15.93 50.89 -9.78
N GLY A 68 16.11 52.22 -9.79
CA GLY A 68 15.86 53.07 -10.96
C GLY A 68 16.95 52.96 -12.03
N ASP A 69 18.22 52.83 -11.65
CA ASP A 69 19.34 52.84 -12.59
C ASP A 69 19.41 51.56 -13.43
N GLY A 70 19.07 50.41 -12.83
CA GLY A 70 18.96 49.15 -13.57
C GLY A 70 17.83 49.17 -14.60
N ILE A 71 16.67 49.76 -14.26
CA ILE A 71 15.54 49.88 -15.18
C ILE A 71 15.83 50.92 -16.26
N ALA A 72 16.41 52.06 -15.89
CA ALA A 72 16.82 53.11 -16.84
C ALA A 72 17.88 52.59 -17.82
N PHE A 73 18.83 51.77 -17.36
CA PHE A 73 19.82 51.13 -18.21
C PHE A 73 19.20 50.13 -19.19
N LEU A 74 18.23 49.32 -18.74
CA LEU A 74 17.49 48.40 -19.62
C LEU A 74 16.66 49.16 -20.67
N ILE A 75 16.02 50.26 -20.28
CA ILE A 75 15.29 51.15 -21.21
C ILE A 75 16.27 51.78 -22.22
N TRP A 76 17.41 52.30 -21.76
CA TRP A 76 18.45 52.84 -22.62
C TRP A 76 18.98 51.80 -23.62
N LEU A 77 19.21 50.55 -23.17
CA LEU A 77 19.64 49.45 -24.03
C LEU A 77 18.59 49.10 -25.09
N CYS A 78 17.30 49.13 -24.75
CA CYS A 78 16.21 48.90 -25.71
C CYS A 78 16.10 50.03 -26.74
N VAL A 79 16.37 51.28 -26.37
CA VAL A 79 16.26 52.43 -27.27
C VAL A 79 17.49 52.58 -28.17
N HIS A 80 18.71 52.43 -27.63
CA HIS A 80 19.96 52.68 -28.39
C HIS A 80 20.57 51.42 -29.01
N HIS A 81 20.28 50.24 -28.44
CA HIS A 81 20.82 48.96 -28.90
C HIS A 81 19.72 47.87 -28.96
N PRO A 82 18.66 48.06 -29.77
CA PRO A 82 17.45 47.23 -29.73
C PRO A 82 17.69 45.74 -30.00
N LEU A 83 18.69 45.39 -30.83
CA LEU A 83 19.09 44.01 -31.09
C LEU A 83 19.62 43.27 -29.85
N ILE A 84 20.03 44.00 -28.81
CA ILE A 84 20.55 43.44 -27.55
C ILE A 84 19.55 43.71 -26.41
N GLY A 85 18.94 44.90 -26.37
CA GLY A 85 18.04 45.32 -25.31
C GLY A 85 16.76 44.48 -25.21
N PHE A 86 16.05 44.31 -26.33
CA PHE A 86 14.81 43.53 -26.32
C PHE A 86 15.02 42.05 -25.97
N PRO A 87 16.02 41.34 -26.51
CA PRO A 87 16.31 39.97 -26.08
C PRO A 87 16.71 39.85 -24.61
N LEU A 88 17.49 40.80 -24.08
CA LEU A 88 17.91 40.80 -22.67
C LEU A 88 16.70 40.99 -21.73
N VAL A 89 15.84 41.97 -22.02
CA VAL A 89 14.62 42.21 -21.24
C VAL A 89 13.65 41.02 -21.34
N ALA A 90 13.47 40.46 -22.54
CA ALA A 90 12.67 39.25 -22.73
C ALA A 90 13.23 38.07 -21.92
N GLY A 91 14.56 37.89 -21.90
CA GLY A 91 15.24 36.88 -21.08
C GLY A 91 15.03 37.07 -19.59
N ILE A 92 15.09 38.31 -19.09
CA ILE A 92 14.82 38.65 -17.69
C ILE A 92 13.34 38.38 -17.34
N ILE A 93 12.40 38.75 -18.21
CA ILE A 93 10.97 38.48 -18.01
C ILE A 93 10.71 36.97 -18.00
N VAL A 94 11.28 36.23 -18.95
CA VAL A 94 11.18 34.76 -18.99
C VAL A 94 11.76 34.15 -17.72
N LEU A 95 12.92 34.63 -17.24
CA LEU A 95 13.54 34.18 -16.01
C LEU A 95 12.68 34.50 -14.77
N MET A 96 12.12 35.71 -14.67
CA MET A 96 11.21 36.10 -13.58
C MET A 96 9.90 35.30 -13.59
N VAL A 97 9.34 35.03 -14.77
CA VAL A 97 8.13 34.20 -14.92
C VAL A 97 8.45 32.74 -14.55
N TYR A 98 9.59 32.22 -14.99
CA TYR A 98 10.00 30.84 -14.68
C TYR A 98 10.33 30.69 -13.19
N SER A 99 11.10 31.61 -12.61
CA SER A 99 11.46 31.61 -11.19
C SER A 99 10.24 31.81 -10.29
N GLY A 100 9.31 32.70 -10.68
CA GLY A 100 8.05 32.94 -9.98
C GLY A 100 7.13 31.72 -10.02
N ASN A 101 7.07 31.01 -11.14
CA ASN A 101 6.29 29.76 -11.24
C ASN A 101 6.93 28.64 -10.42
N SER A 102 8.24 28.44 -10.48
CA SER A 102 8.94 27.44 -9.65
C SER A 102 8.83 27.73 -8.15
N ALA A 103 8.90 28.99 -7.73
CA ALA A 103 8.71 29.38 -6.33
C ALA A 103 7.27 29.11 -5.83
N LYS A 104 6.26 29.40 -6.67
CA LYS A 104 4.85 29.07 -6.37
C LYS A 104 4.64 27.56 -6.24
N GLU A 105 5.20 26.77 -7.14
CA GLU A 105 5.13 25.30 -7.08
C GLU A 105 5.78 24.76 -5.80
N GLY A 106 6.98 25.24 -5.46
CA GLY A 106 7.68 24.85 -4.23
C GLY A 106 6.90 25.17 -2.95
N HIS A 107 6.20 26.31 -2.90
CA HIS A 107 5.33 26.67 -1.78
C HIS A 107 4.12 25.73 -1.67
N VAL A 108 3.47 25.39 -2.78
CA VAL A 108 2.32 24.48 -2.82
C VAL A 108 2.71 23.09 -2.30
N THR A 109 3.79 22.51 -2.83
CA THR A 109 4.33 21.21 -2.40
C THR A 109 4.64 21.18 -0.90
N ARG A 110 5.37 22.19 -0.40
CA ARG A 110 5.74 22.26 1.03
C ARG A 110 4.49 22.34 1.92
N THR A 111 3.47 23.06 1.48
CA THR A 111 2.20 23.18 2.20
C THR A 111 1.47 21.83 2.25
N ILE A 112 1.39 21.11 1.13
CA ILE A 112 0.75 19.79 1.04
C ILE A 112 1.39 18.79 2.00
N ARG A 113 2.72 18.64 1.93
CA ARG A 113 3.46 17.71 2.80
C ARG A 113 3.29 18.04 4.29
N ARG A 114 3.37 19.33 4.63
CA ARG A 114 3.18 19.78 6.01
C ARG A 114 1.76 19.50 6.51
N GLY A 115 0.74 19.75 5.70
CA GLY A 115 -0.66 19.48 6.07
C GLY A 115 -0.90 18.01 6.39
N ARG A 116 -0.40 17.11 5.54
CA ARG A 116 -0.57 15.67 5.72
C ARG A 116 0.13 15.13 6.97
N GLN A 117 1.40 15.47 7.18
CA GLN A 117 2.14 15.06 8.38
C GLN A 117 1.46 15.54 9.67
N ILE A 118 0.87 16.73 9.64
CA ILE A 118 0.08 17.25 10.76
C ILE A 118 -1.18 16.42 10.95
N GLN A 119 -1.91 16.11 9.88
CA GLN A 119 -3.13 15.29 9.96
C GLN A 119 -2.87 13.90 10.53
N ASP A 120 -1.87 13.19 10.01
CA ASP A 120 -1.55 11.83 10.45
C ASP A 120 -1.16 11.83 11.94
N ARG A 121 -0.37 12.82 12.36
CA ARG A 121 0.00 13.02 13.76
C ARG A 121 -1.21 13.34 14.64
N MET A 122 -2.11 14.21 14.18
CA MET A 122 -3.33 14.56 14.90
C MET A 122 -4.28 13.37 15.03
N ASN A 123 -4.49 12.60 13.97
CA ASN A 123 -5.33 11.40 13.97
C ASN A 123 -4.78 10.36 14.95
N ARG A 124 -3.47 10.08 14.88
CA ARG A 124 -2.79 9.16 15.80
C ARG A 124 -2.95 9.61 17.25
N GLN A 125 -2.73 10.89 17.52
CA GLN A 125 -2.84 11.43 18.88
C GLN A 125 -4.28 11.39 19.39
N ALA A 126 -5.28 11.71 18.57
CA ALA A 126 -6.68 11.62 18.92
C ALA A 126 -7.11 10.17 19.22
N ALA A 127 -6.66 9.21 18.40
CA ALA A 127 -6.95 7.80 18.62
C ALA A 127 -6.30 7.26 19.91
N LEU A 128 -5.03 7.61 20.18
CA LEU A 128 -4.37 7.27 21.44
C LEU A 128 -5.07 7.89 22.66
N GLN A 129 -5.51 9.14 22.56
CA GLN A 129 -6.30 9.79 23.61
C GLN A 129 -7.64 9.08 23.84
N ALA A 130 -8.30 8.61 22.79
CA ALA A 130 -9.54 7.84 22.91
C ALA A 130 -9.30 6.50 23.62
N ILE A 131 -8.21 5.81 23.30
CA ILE A 131 -7.77 4.60 24.00
C ILE A 131 -7.54 4.91 25.48
N GLN A 132 -6.73 5.92 25.80
CA GLN A 132 -6.41 6.30 27.19
C GLN A 132 -7.63 6.78 27.99
N ALA A 133 -8.59 7.44 27.34
CA ALA A 133 -9.84 7.86 27.99
C ALA A 133 -10.67 6.65 28.44
N ARG A 134 -10.71 5.59 27.62
CA ARG A 134 -11.38 4.33 27.97
C ARG A 134 -10.52 3.42 28.84
N ASP A 135 -9.20 3.50 28.76
CA ASP A 135 -8.24 2.66 29.47
C ASP A 135 -7.11 3.53 30.06
N PRO A 136 -7.32 4.15 31.24
CA PRO A 136 -6.32 5.02 31.85
C PRO A 136 -5.01 4.32 32.21
N GLY A 137 -5.01 2.99 32.29
CA GLY A 137 -3.81 2.18 32.51
C GLY A 137 -3.01 1.89 31.23
N PHE A 138 -3.48 2.32 30.06
CA PHE A 138 -2.76 2.12 28.80
C PHE A 138 -1.48 2.96 28.75
N ASP A 139 -0.34 2.27 28.72
CA ASP A 139 0.98 2.85 28.50
C ASP A 139 1.58 2.38 27.18
N GLU A 140 2.02 3.34 26.35
CA GLU A 140 2.55 3.08 25.01
C GLU A 140 3.84 2.26 25.06
N GLN A 141 4.71 2.51 26.04
CA GLN A 141 6.00 1.82 26.17
C GLN A 141 5.82 0.39 26.67
N ALA A 142 4.92 0.17 27.64
CA ALA A 142 4.53 -1.15 28.11
C ALA A 142 3.97 -1.97 26.94
N PHE A 143 3.06 -1.40 26.14
CA PHE A 143 2.54 -2.05 24.95
C PHE A 143 3.65 -2.44 23.95
N LEU A 144 4.56 -1.53 23.61
CA LEU A 144 5.68 -1.82 22.69
C LEU A 144 6.63 -2.89 23.25
N GLY A 145 6.81 -2.96 24.57
CA GLY A 145 7.54 -4.04 25.23
C GLY A 145 6.89 -5.40 25.03
N ARG A 146 5.55 -5.48 25.12
CA ARG A 146 4.78 -6.71 24.85
C ARG A 146 4.84 -7.11 23.37
N VAL A 147 4.77 -6.14 22.45
CA VAL A 147 4.95 -6.39 21.02
C VAL A 147 6.33 -6.95 20.71
N THR A 148 7.37 -6.42 21.36
CA THR A 148 8.75 -6.95 21.23
C THR A 148 8.84 -8.40 21.71
N ARG A 149 8.17 -8.76 22.81
CA ARG A 149 8.09 -10.14 23.31
C ARG A 149 7.37 -11.05 22.30
N ALA A 150 6.19 -10.64 21.83
CA ALA A 150 5.42 -11.36 20.82
C ALA A 150 6.24 -11.61 19.54
N PHE A 151 7.00 -10.60 19.09
CA PHE A 151 7.89 -10.69 17.95
C PHE A 151 8.92 -11.81 18.11
N VAL A 152 9.70 -11.78 19.20
CA VAL A 152 10.73 -12.81 19.45
C VAL A 152 10.10 -14.21 19.59
N GLN A 153 8.95 -14.32 20.27
CA GLN A 153 8.25 -15.58 20.46
C GLN A 153 7.79 -16.21 19.14
N ILE A 154 7.27 -15.41 18.20
CA ILE A 154 6.90 -15.91 16.86
C ILE A 154 8.13 -16.31 16.05
N GLN A 155 9.23 -15.56 16.09
CA GLN A 155 10.46 -15.94 15.38
C GLN A 155 11.04 -17.27 15.91
N HIS A 156 10.95 -17.48 17.23
CA HIS A 156 11.33 -18.76 17.85
C HIS A 156 10.38 -19.89 17.45
N ALA A 157 9.06 -19.66 17.52
CA ALA A 157 8.03 -20.62 17.11
C ALA A 157 8.18 -21.06 15.63
N TRP A 158 8.49 -20.11 14.75
CA TRP A 158 8.81 -20.35 13.35
C TRP A 158 10.06 -21.23 13.19
N SER A 159 11.14 -20.92 13.92
CA SER A 159 12.40 -21.69 13.88
C SER A 159 12.23 -23.13 14.37
N GLU A 160 11.36 -23.33 15.37
CA GLU A 160 11.00 -24.65 15.91
C GLU A 160 9.92 -25.36 15.09
N GLN A 161 9.44 -24.75 14.00
CA GLN A 161 8.33 -25.25 13.17
C GLN A 161 7.07 -25.63 13.97
N ASN A 162 6.78 -24.84 15.00
CA ASN A 162 5.64 -25.03 15.89
C ASN A 162 5.07 -23.69 16.36
N MET A 163 3.88 -23.33 15.87
CA MET A 163 3.20 -22.07 16.21
C MET A 163 2.33 -22.11 17.45
N LEU A 164 2.16 -23.28 18.10
CA LEU A 164 1.36 -23.41 19.33
C LEU A 164 1.72 -22.38 20.41
N PRO A 165 3.00 -22.03 20.65
CA PRO A 165 3.35 -21.01 21.64
C PRO A 165 2.74 -19.63 21.33
N ALA A 166 2.54 -19.28 20.06
CA ALA A 166 1.97 -17.98 19.66
C ALA A 166 0.44 -17.98 19.57
N ARG A 167 -0.18 -19.17 19.60
CA ARG A 167 -1.58 -19.38 19.24
C ARG A 167 -2.57 -18.51 20.03
N ALA A 168 -2.26 -18.25 21.30
CA ALA A 168 -3.11 -17.49 22.21
C ALA A 168 -3.32 -16.01 21.82
N PHE A 169 -2.42 -15.42 21.02
CA PHE A 169 -2.46 -13.99 20.69
C PHE A 169 -2.41 -13.70 19.19
N ILE A 170 -2.46 -14.72 18.33
CA ILE A 170 -2.56 -14.54 16.87
C ILE A 170 -3.97 -14.87 16.39
N SER A 171 -4.39 -14.21 15.32
CA SER A 171 -5.62 -14.56 14.61
C SER A 171 -5.51 -15.90 13.90
N ASP A 172 -6.66 -16.49 13.56
CA ASP A 172 -6.71 -17.75 12.81
C ASP A 172 -6.12 -17.60 11.40
N GLY A 173 -6.29 -16.44 10.75
CA GLY A 173 -5.66 -16.14 9.46
C GLY A 173 -4.13 -16.18 9.52
N ILE A 174 -3.52 -15.67 10.60
CA ILE A 174 -2.07 -15.77 10.82
C ILE A 174 -1.65 -17.21 11.14
N HIS A 175 -2.44 -17.93 11.93
CA HIS A 175 -2.15 -19.32 12.26
C HIS A 175 -2.17 -20.21 11.01
N GLU A 176 -3.21 -20.15 10.19
CA GLU A 176 -3.33 -20.90 8.92
C GLU A 176 -2.17 -20.59 7.97
N ARG A 177 -1.77 -19.31 7.87
CA ARG A 177 -0.57 -18.90 7.10
C ARG A 177 0.66 -19.67 7.53
N PHE A 178 0.99 -19.57 8.81
CA PHE A 178 2.23 -20.16 9.31
C PHE A 178 2.17 -21.68 9.26
N SER A 179 1.04 -22.30 9.61
CA SER A 179 0.85 -23.75 9.53
C SER A 179 1.14 -24.29 8.12
N LEU A 180 0.53 -23.69 7.08
CA LEU A 180 0.80 -24.11 5.70
C LEU A 180 2.28 -23.91 5.32
N GLN A 181 2.87 -22.76 5.67
CA GLN A 181 4.26 -22.48 5.36
C GLN A 181 5.22 -23.46 6.05
N LEU A 182 4.94 -23.85 7.30
CA LEU A 182 5.72 -24.84 8.04
C LEU A 182 5.55 -26.24 7.43
N ASP A 183 4.35 -26.61 6.99
CA ASP A 183 4.12 -27.88 6.30
C ASP A 183 4.88 -27.94 4.98
N MET A 184 4.91 -26.83 4.21
CA MET A 184 5.74 -26.70 3.01
C MET A 184 7.24 -26.88 3.32
N GLN A 185 7.75 -26.26 4.39
CA GLN A 185 9.16 -26.43 4.78
C GLN A 185 9.49 -27.89 5.13
N LYS A 186 8.63 -28.53 5.95
CA LYS A 186 8.78 -29.94 6.34
C LYS A 186 8.77 -30.85 5.12
N ALA A 187 7.83 -30.63 4.21
CA ALA A 187 7.74 -31.35 2.95
C ALA A 187 8.99 -31.17 2.06
N GLU A 188 9.64 -30.02 2.11
CA GLU A 188 10.90 -29.75 1.39
C GLU A 188 12.16 -30.18 2.17
N GLY A 189 12.00 -30.82 3.33
CA GLY A 189 13.08 -31.38 4.13
C GLY A 189 13.97 -30.34 4.80
N PHE A 190 13.46 -29.13 5.06
CA PHE A 190 14.22 -28.09 5.75
C PHE A 190 13.43 -27.41 6.86
N ARG A 191 14.14 -26.71 7.74
CA ARG A 191 13.55 -25.66 8.58
C ARG A 191 14.34 -24.38 8.44
N ASN A 192 13.64 -23.27 8.45
CA ASN A 192 14.25 -21.95 8.53
C ASN A 192 14.67 -21.67 9.98
N LEU A 193 15.89 -21.18 10.19
CA LEU A 193 16.40 -20.79 11.51
C LEU A 193 16.69 -19.30 11.53
N MET A 194 16.11 -18.63 12.53
CA MET A 194 16.35 -17.22 12.83
C MET A 194 17.21 -17.12 14.09
N GLU A 195 18.53 -17.03 13.92
CA GLU A 195 19.48 -16.90 15.05
C GLU A 195 19.76 -15.43 15.38
N ASN A 196 20.11 -15.17 16.66
CA ASN A 196 20.50 -13.84 17.14
C ASN A 196 19.48 -12.73 16.81
N VAL A 197 18.19 -13.05 16.90
CA VAL A 197 17.10 -12.09 16.70
C VAL A 197 17.24 -10.93 17.69
N GLN A 198 17.44 -9.73 17.17
CA GLN A 198 17.57 -8.50 17.95
C GLN A 198 16.59 -7.46 17.42
N VAL A 199 15.64 -7.03 18.26
CA VAL A 199 14.79 -5.88 17.96
C VAL A 199 15.60 -4.61 18.19
N ARG A 200 15.79 -3.81 17.14
CA ARG A 200 16.53 -2.55 17.16
C ARG A 200 15.64 -1.38 17.54
N ASP A 201 14.42 -1.37 17.04
CA ASP A 201 13.42 -0.33 17.26
C ASP A 201 12.01 -0.92 17.11
N ALA A 202 11.10 -0.48 17.97
CA ALA A 202 9.67 -0.74 17.85
C ALA A 202 8.93 0.58 18.08
N SER A 203 8.13 1.02 17.11
CA SER A 203 7.45 2.32 17.18
C SER A 203 6.04 2.27 16.56
N ILE A 204 5.12 3.05 17.12
CA ILE A 204 3.75 3.15 16.59
C ILE A 204 3.75 3.91 15.25
N ALA A 205 3.39 3.19 14.19
CA ALA A 205 3.27 3.72 12.84
C ALA A 205 1.91 4.42 12.62
N ALA A 206 0.82 3.79 13.06
CA ALA A 206 -0.53 4.30 12.93
C ALA A 206 -1.42 3.74 14.06
N VAL A 207 -2.48 4.47 14.39
CA VAL A 207 -3.49 4.06 15.38
C VAL A 207 -4.86 4.43 14.85
N HIS A 208 -5.77 3.47 14.92
CA HIS A 208 -7.18 3.64 14.60
C HIS A 208 -8.00 3.22 15.81
N SER A 209 -9.09 3.93 16.04
CA SER A 209 -10.01 3.63 17.13
C SER A 209 -11.41 3.78 16.58
N THR A 210 -12.08 2.65 16.35
CA THR A 210 -13.45 2.57 15.83
C THR A 210 -14.37 2.05 16.93
N ASP A 211 -15.66 1.93 16.63
CA ASP A 211 -16.62 1.34 17.57
C ASP A 211 -16.36 -0.17 17.80
N ALA A 212 -15.70 -0.84 16.85
CA ALA A 212 -15.42 -2.27 16.91
C ALA A 212 -14.05 -2.58 17.55
N PHE A 213 -12.99 -1.86 17.15
CA PHE A 213 -11.61 -2.13 17.55
C PHE A 213 -10.77 -0.87 17.74
N ASP A 214 -9.93 -0.90 18.77
CA ASP A 214 -8.69 -0.16 18.85
C ASP A 214 -7.61 -0.95 18.11
N THR A 215 -7.04 -0.37 17.05
CA THR A 215 -6.01 -0.97 16.19
C THR A 215 -4.72 -0.16 16.29
N ILE A 216 -3.62 -0.83 16.63
CA ILE A 216 -2.29 -0.23 16.66
C ILE A 216 -1.37 -0.95 15.68
N HIS A 217 -0.85 -0.20 14.72
CA HIS A 217 0.14 -0.68 13.77
C HIS A 217 1.54 -0.33 14.28
N VAL A 218 2.37 -1.34 14.47
CA VAL A 218 3.71 -1.19 15.03
C VAL A 218 4.74 -1.50 13.97
N ARG A 219 5.64 -0.54 13.72
CA ARG A 219 6.83 -0.76 12.92
C ARG A 219 7.91 -1.38 13.80
N ILE A 220 8.40 -2.55 13.41
CA ILE A 220 9.46 -3.28 14.10
C ILE A 220 10.66 -3.35 13.17
N ARG A 221 11.78 -2.75 13.56
CA ARG A 221 13.08 -2.92 12.90
C ARG A 221 13.88 -3.94 13.69
N ALA A 222 14.25 -5.04 13.06
CA ALA A 222 14.99 -6.12 13.69
C ALA A 222 16.23 -6.51 12.87
N SER A 223 17.11 -7.29 13.47
CA SER A 223 18.18 -7.98 12.77
C SER A 223 18.24 -9.44 13.21
N ALA A 224 18.50 -10.36 12.29
CA ALA A 224 18.70 -11.78 12.57
C ALA A 224 19.68 -12.40 11.57
N VAL A 225 20.25 -13.55 11.93
CA VAL A 225 20.94 -14.43 11.00
C VAL A 225 19.89 -15.45 10.51
N ASP A 226 19.55 -15.37 9.23
CA ASP A 226 18.48 -16.14 8.59
C ASP A 226 19.07 -17.16 7.61
N TYR A 227 18.89 -18.44 7.90
CA TYR A 227 19.32 -19.53 7.03
C TYR A 227 18.47 -20.79 7.18
N ASN A 228 18.49 -21.62 6.13
CA ASN A 228 17.78 -22.89 6.15
C ASN A 228 18.73 -24.03 6.54
N VAL A 229 18.26 -24.95 7.37
CA VAL A 229 18.94 -26.21 7.69
C VAL A 229 18.13 -27.39 7.20
N ASP A 230 18.84 -28.39 6.72
CA ASP A 230 18.29 -29.69 6.34
C ASP A 230 17.80 -30.44 7.60
N LEU A 231 16.58 -30.99 7.55
CA LEU A 231 15.94 -31.62 8.70
C LEU A 231 16.60 -32.95 9.11
N GLU A 232 17.18 -33.69 8.16
CA GLU A 232 17.80 -34.99 8.44
C GLU A 232 19.21 -34.82 9.00
N THR A 233 20.00 -33.96 8.37
CA THR A 233 21.44 -33.82 8.66
C THR A 233 21.75 -32.69 9.64
N GLY A 234 20.82 -31.75 9.86
CA GLY A 234 21.03 -30.53 10.62
C GLY A 234 22.04 -29.56 9.99
N ARG A 235 22.51 -29.84 8.77
CA ARG A 235 23.49 -29.00 8.07
C ARG A 235 22.80 -27.84 7.38
N ARG A 236 23.50 -26.69 7.33
CA ARG A 236 23.03 -25.52 6.57
C ARG A 236 22.89 -25.86 5.09
N LYS A 237 21.75 -25.53 4.51
CA LYS A 237 21.39 -25.72 3.10
C LYS A 237 21.68 -24.45 2.29
N ASP A 238 21.11 -23.33 2.69
CA ASP A 238 21.30 -22.01 2.09
C ASP A 238 20.98 -20.89 3.11
N GLY A 239 21.05 -19.63 2.69
CA GLY A 239 20.84 -18.45 3.53
C GLY A 239 22.12 -17.77 4.02
N SER A 240 21.97 -16.74 4.83
CA SER A 240 23.08 -15.90 5.31
C SER A 240 23.64 -16.42 6.62
N THR A 241 24.96 -16.24 6.80
CA THR A 241 25.62 -16.44 8.11
C THR A 241 25.92 -15.13 8.83
N SER A 242 25.68 -14.00 8.17
CA SER A 242 25.76 -12.68 8.76
C SER A 242 24.36 -12.15 9.07
N ALA A 243 24.26 -11.38 10.15
CA ALA A 243 23.01 -10.74 10.51
C ALA A 243 22.61 -9.72 9.44
N SER A 244 21.36 -9.77 9.01
CA SER A 244 20.73 -8.79 8.13
C SER A 244 19.67 -8.02 8.90
N GLU A 245 19.50 -6.74 8.57
CA GLU A 245 18.38 -5.94 9.09
C GLU A 245 17.16 -6.08 8.20
N PHE A 246 15.99 -6.12 8.83
CA PHE A 246 14.70 -6.12 8.16
C PHE A 246 13.67 -5.34 8.98
N VAL A 247 12.55 -4.99 8.33
CA VAL A 247 11.47 -4.21 8.92
C VAL A 247 10.13 -4.87 8.61
N GLU A 248 9.30 -4.99 9.63
CA GLU A 248 7.93 -5.49 9.54
C GLU A 248 6.97 -4.51 10.21
N PHE A 249 5.73 -4.55 9.76
CA PHE A 249 4.60 -3.85 10.36
C PHE A 249 3.60 -4.86 10.86
N TRP A 250 3.28 -4.77 12.15
CA TRP A 250 2.41 -5.70 12.84
C TRP A 250 1.17 -4.95 13.32
N SER A 251 -0.02 -5.43 12.93
CA SER A 251 -1.31 -4.83 13.31
C SER A 251 -1.91 -5.59 14.48
N PHE A 252 -2.06 -4.90 15.61
CA PHE A 252 -2.68 -5.44 16.82
C PHE A 252 -4.07 -4.84 17.02
N HIS A 253 -5.04 -5.67 17.36
CA HIS A 253 -6.43 -5.27 17.60
C HIS A 253 -6.85 -5.62 19.02
N ARG A 254 -7.62 -4.73 19.64
CA ARG A 254 -8.26 -4.92 20.94
C ARG A 254 -9.61 -4.23 20.94
N ARG A 255 -10.63 -4.78 21.59
CA ARG A 255 -11.95 -4.17 21.65
C ARG A 255 -11.91 -2.87 22.47
N PRO A 256 -12.62 -1.81 22.05
CA PRO A 256 -12.72 -0.58 22.81
C PRO A 256 -13.28 -0.85 24.21
N GLY A 257 -12.63 -0.32 25.23
CA GLY A 257 -13.05 -0.49 26.63
C GLY A 257 -12.37 -1.65 27.36
N ALA A 258 -11.69 -2.56 26.65
CA ALA A 258 -10.78 -3.51 27.28
C ALA A 258 -9.70 -2.76 28.05
N LYS A 259 -9.38 -3.24 29.26
CA LYS A 259 -8.43 -2.59 30.17
C LYS A 259 -7.05 -3.19 30.00
N SER A 260 -6.02 -2.35 30.08
CA SER A 260 -4.64 -2.83 30.18
C SER A 260 -4.49 -3.68 31.45
N LEU A 261 -3.81 -4.81 31.31
CA LEU A 261 -3.65 -5.77 32.38
C LEU A 261 -2.56 -5.29 33.34
N GLU A 262 -2.82 -5.37 34.65
CA GLU A 262 -1.78 -5.15 35.68
C GLU A 262 -0.80 -6.34 35.77
N ALA A 263 -1.22 -7.51 35.27
CA ALA A 263 -0.47 -8.76 35.25
C ALA A 263 -0.23 -9.23 33.81
N GLU A 264 0.50 -10.35 33.67
CA GLU A 264 0.77 -11.02 32.40
C GLU A 264 -0.53 -11.45 31.67
N GLY A 265 -0.57 -11.27 30.34
CA GLY A 265 -1.69 -11.61 29.47
C GLY A 265 -1.37 -12.73 28.49
N ALA A 266 -2.09 -12.75 27.35
CA ALA A 266 -2.02 -13.85 26.38
C ALA A 266 -0.63 -13.99 25.75
N ILE A 267 0.02 -12.85 25.45
CA ILE A 267 1.40 -12.80 24.92
C ILE A 267 2.39 -13.41 25.93
N GLU A 268 2.15 -13.21 27.22
CA GLU A 268 3.00 -13.71 28.29
C GLU A 268 2.61 -15.13 28.75
N GLY A 269 1.66 -15.79 28.08
CA GLY A 269 1.27 -17.17 28.36
C GLY A 269 0.26 -17.32 29.49
N ARG A 270 -0.51 -16.28 29.83
CA ARG A 270 -1.58 -16.35 30.84
C ARG A 270 -2.91 -15.88 30.27
N CYS A 271 -4.00 -16.42 30.79
CA CYS A 271 -5.33 -16.03 30.37
C CYS A 271 -5.61 -14.59 30.81
N PRO A 272 -5.88 -13.66 29.89
CA PRO A 272 -6.12 -12.27 30.25
C PRO A 272 -7.43 -12.06 31.03
N ARG A 273 -8.32 -13.06 31.08
CA ARG A 273 -9.58 -13.03 31.84
C ARG A 273 -9.45 -13.59 33.26
N CYS A 274 -8.76 -14.72 33.46
CA CYS A 274 -8.71 -15.42 34.75
C CYS A 274 -7.31 -15.62 35.34
N GLY A 275 -6.24 -15.27 34.61
CA GLY A 275 -4.85 -15.38 35.06
C GLY A 275 -4.26 -16.80 35.04
N SER A 276 -5.05 -17.83 34.71
CA SER A 276 -4.56 -19.19 34.57
C SER A 276 -3.49 -19.29 33.48
N PRO A 277 -2.42 -20.09 33.68
CA PRO A 277 -1.47 -20.38 32.62
C PRO A 277 -2.17 -20.94 31.38
N LEU A 278 -1.83 -20.42 30.20
CA LEU A 278 -2.30 -20.95 28.92
C LEU A 278 -1.29 -22.01 28.47
N GLN A 279 -1.62 -23.28 28.68
CA GLN A 279 -0.83 -24.38 28.13
C GLN A 279 -1.56 -24.94 26.92
N ILE A 280 -1.06 -24.62 25.73
CA ILE A 280 -1.48 -25.17 24.43
C ILE A 280 -2.97 -24.99 24.15
N VAL A 281 -3.31 -23.84 23.57
CA VAL A 281 -4.69 -23.50 23.20
C VAL A 281 -4.88 -23.59 21.70
N ASP A 282 -5.04 -24.79 21.12
CA ASP A 282 -5.19 -24.95 19.66
C ASP A 282 -6.36 -24.13 19.08
N GLN A 283 -7.45 -23.97 19.84
CA GLN A 283 -8.58 -23.09 19.50
C GLN A 283 -8.48 -21.70 20.12
N ALA A 284 -7.35 -21.32 20.71
CA ALA A 284 -7.20 -20.10 21.50
C ALA A 284 -8.28 -19.95 22.60
N LYS A 285 -8.73 -21.06 23.20
CA LYS A 285 -9.66 -21.08 24.34
C LYS A 285 -8.94 -21.44 25.63
N CYS A 286 -9.22 -20.71 26.71
CA CYS A 286 -8.68 -21.03 28.03
C CYS A 286 -9.42 -22.22 28.67
N ASP A 287 -8.70 -23.29 29.00
CA ASP A 287 -9.29 -24.48 29.63
C ASP A 287 -9.93 -24.21 31.00
N ALA A 288 -9.44 -23.21 31.72
CA ALA A 288 -9.91 -22.92 33.08
C ALA A 288 -11.23 -22.13 33.12
N CYS A 289 -11.43 -21.19 32.17
CA CYS A 289 -12.60 -20.29 32.19
C CYS A 289 -13.40 -20.24 30.89
N GLY A 290 -12.98 -20.99 29.87
CA GLY A 290 -13.62 -21.06 28.55
C GLY A 290 -13.48 -19.81 27.69
N ALA A 291 -12.70 -18.81 28.11
CA ALA A 291 -12.55 -17.57 27.36
C ALA A 291 -11.83 -17.80 26.03
N GLN A 292 -12.39 -17.26 24.94
CA GLN A 292 -11.68 -17.08 23.68
C GLN A 292 -10.62 -15.99 23.88
N VAL A 293 -9.35 -16.37 24.03
CA VAL A 293 -8.29 -15.44 24.44
C VAL A 293 -7.78 -14.56 23.30
N ASN A 294 -7.94 -14.99 22.04
CA ASN A 294 -7.60 -14.20 20.85
C ASN A 294 -8.81 -13.41 20.30
N SER A 295 -9.83 -13.11 21.11
CA SER A 295 -11.04 -12.38 20.66
C SER A 295 -10.88 -10.87 20.58
N GLY A 296 -9.78 -10.33 21.14
CA GLY A 296 -9.58 -8.89 21.35
C GLY A 296 -10.35 -8.32 22.55
N GLU A 297 -11.25 -9.10 23.19
CA GLU A 297 -12.07 -8.63 24.32
C GLU A 297 -11.24 -8.36 25.58
N PHE A 298 -10.19 -9.16 25.79
CA PHE A 298 -9.42 -9.15 27.03
C PHE A 298 -7.98 -8.66 26.83
N ASP A 299 -7.42 -8.79 25.64
CA ASP A 299 -6.03 -8.46 25.33
C ASP A 299 -5.82 -8.15 23.85
N TRP A 300 -4.62 -7.72 23.48
CA TRP A 300 -4.23 -7.44 22.10
C TRP A 300 -4.02 -8.71 21.28
N VAL A 301 -4.58 -8.72 20.07
CA VAL A 301 -4.48 -9.83 19.10
C VAL A 301 -3.73 -9.34 17.88
N LEU A 302 -2.68 -10.07 17.50
CA LEU A 302 -1.98 -9.86 16.23
C LEU A 302 -2.79 -10.48 15.10
N ALA A 303 -3.22 -9.68 14.13
CA ALA A 303 -4.02 -10.16 12.99
C ALA A 303 -3.36 -9.90 11.63
N GLU A 304 -2.39 -9.00 11.54
CA GLU A 304 -1.65 -8.76 10.29
C GLU A 304 -0.14 -8.64 10.52
N ILE A 305 0.63 -9.21 9.59
CA ILE A 305 2.09 -9.05 9.49
C ILE A 305 2.40 -8.66 8.04
N THR A 306 2.85 -7.44 7.84
CA THR A 306 3.15 -6.87 6.53
C THR A 306 4.63 -6.49 6.46
N GLN A 307 5.29 -6.75 5.33
CA GLN A 307 6.67 -6.31 5.13
C GLN A 307 6.74 -4.80 4.87
N ASP A 308 7.86 -4.15 5.17
CA ASP A 308 8.06 -2.70 4.94
C ASP A 308 7.67 -2.25 3.51
N GLN A 309 7.99 -3.09 2.53
CA GLN A 309 7.70 -2.87 1.12
C GLN A 309 6.21 -3.00 0.74
N GLU A 310 5.38 -3.61 1.59
CA GLU A 310 3.94 -3.78 1.37
C GLU A 310 3.10 -2.85 2.26
N TRP A 311 3.75 -2.21 3.24
CA TRP A 311 3.06 -1.36 4.19
C TRP A 311 2.57 -0.06 3.55
N ILE A 312 1.27 0.14 3.64
CA ILE A 312 0.59 1.40 3.37
C ILE A 312 -0.21 1.75 4.62
N VAL A 313 -0.21 3.03 5.00
CA VAL A 313 -1.03 3.51 6.12
C VAL A 313 -2.50 3.20 5.79
N PRO A 314 -3.19 2.35 6.57
CA PRO A 314 -4.58 2.02 6.29
C PRO A 314 -5.44 3.29 6.28
N GLY A 315 -6.26 3.42 5.24
CA GLY A 315 -7.28 4.47 5.17
C GLY A 315 -8.36 4.23 6.22
N ALA A 316 -9.13 5.27 6.56
CA ALA A 316 -10.29 5.07 7.42
C ALA A 316 -11.32 4.14 6.72
N GLU A 317 -11.78 3.10 7.42
CA GLU A 317 -12.77 2.11 6.99
C GLU A 317 -14.09 2.72 6.44
N ALA A 318 -14.33 4.01 6.70
CA ALA A 318 -15.58 4.73 6.50
C ALA A 318 -16.06 4.92 5.04
N ALA A 319 -15.43 4.30 4.04
CA ALA A 319 -15.72 4.52 2.62
C ALA A 319 -16.12 3.26 1.83
N VAL A 320 -16.38 2.12 2.49
CA VAL A 320 -16.77 0.88 1.77
C VAL A 320 -18.25 0.93 1.36
N PRO A 321 -18.58 0.88 0.05
CA PRO A 321 -19.96 0.88 -0.43
C PRO A 321 -20.78 -0.29 0.15
N GLY A 322 -22.00 0.01 0.61
CA GLY A 322 -22.98 -0.96 1.14
C GLY A 322 -22.63 -1.59 2.49
N PHE A 323 -21.41 -1.39 3.01
CA PHE A 323 -21.00 -1.98 4.29
C PHE A 323 -21.80 -1.41 5.47
N ALA A 324 -22.05 -0.10 5.47
CA ALA A 324 -22.87 0.55 6.48
C ALA A 324 -24.30 -0.01 6.55
N GLU A 325 -24.87 -0.45 5.43
CA GLU A 325 -26.20 -1.06 5.41
C GLU A 325 -26.17 -2.47 6.00
N LEU A 326 -25.16 -3.29 5.66
CA LEU A 326 -24.98 -4.58 6.32
C LEU A 326 -24.76 -4.42 7.83
N GLN A 327 -23.96 -3.44 8.25
CA GLN A 327 -23.69 -3.18 9.66
C GLN A 327 -24.95 -2.73 10.42
N GLN A 328 -25.89 -2.04 9.77
CA GLN A 328 -27.19 -1.74 10.40
C GLN A 328 -28.03 -3.00 10.64
N ARG A 329 -27.93 -4.02 9.76
CA ARG A 329 -28.62 -5.30 9.90
C ARG A 329 -27.90 -6.26 10.87
N ASP A 330 -26.59 -6.13 10.98
CA ASP A 330 -25.69 -6.92 11.83
C ASP A 330 -24.70 -5.98 12.53
N PRO A 331 -25.07 -5.40 13.69
CA PRO A 331 -24.24 -4.41 14.40
C PRO A 331 -22.89 -4.95 14.89
N ALA A 332 -22.74 -6.27 14.98
CA ALA A 332 -21.49 -6.92 15.35
C ALA A 332 -20.53 -7.11 14.17
N LEU A 333 -21.00 -6.94 12.94
CA LEU A 333 -20.18 -7.04 11.74
C LEU A 333 -19.09 -5.97 11.74
N ASN A 334 -17.87 -6.39 11.44
CA ASN A 334 -16.70 -5.54 11.36
C ASN A 334 -15.76 -6.04 10.27
N VAL A 335 -14.90 -5.15 9.76
CA VAL A 335 -13.99 -5.46 8.66
C VAL A 335 -12.94 -6.49 9.08
N GLN A 336 -12.47 -6.46 10.34
CA GLN A 336 -11.45 -7.38 10.85
C GLN A 336 -11.89 -8.85 10.75
N HIS A 337 -13.16 -9.13 11.05
CA HIS A 337 -13.73 -10.47 10.89
C HIS A 337 -13.71 -10.92 9.43
N LEU A 338 -14.10 -10.03 8.51
CA LEU A 338 -14.14 -10.34 7.08
C LEU A 338 -12.73 -10.56 6.51
N GLU A 339 -11.76 -9.76 6.95
CA GLU A 339 -10.36 -9.88 6.52
C GLU A 339 -9.68 -11.15 7.06
N ASP A 340 -9.91 -11.50 8.33
CA ASP A 340 -9.42 -12.76 8.90
C ASP A 340 -10.06 -13.96 8.21
N ARG A 341 -11.38 -13.94 8.00
CA ARG A 341 -12.13 -15.01 7.32
C ARG A 341 -11.64 -15.21 5.89
N ALA A 342 -11.44 -14.13 5.12
CA ALA A 342 -10.87 -14.21 3.77
C ALA A 342 -9.43 -14.70 3.77
N SER A 343 -8.64 -14.35 4.80
CA SER A 343 -7.27 -14.86 4.97
C SER A 343 -7.27 -16.38 5.19
N VAL A 344 -8.11 -16.90 6.10
CA VAL A 344 -8.30 -18.35 6.30
C VAL A 344 -8.70 -19.03 4.99
N MET A 345 -9.64 -18.44 4.25
CA MET A 345 -10.07 -18.97 2.95
C MET A 345 -8.91 -19.06 1.96
N PHE A 346 -8.13 -17.98 1.83
CA PHE A 346 -6.94 -17.95 0.96
C PHE A 346 -5.98 -19.09 1.31
N TRP A 347 -5.60 -19.23 2.57
CA TRP A 347 -4.60 -20.23 3.00
C TRP A 347 -5.09 -21.66 2.77
N ARG A 348 -6.38 -21.92 2.94
CA ARG A 348 -6.96 -23.24 2.70
C ARG A 348 -7.05 -23.62 1.24
N LEU A 349 -7.31 -22.65 0.35
CA LEU A 349 -7.17 -22.88 -1.10
C LEU A 349 -5.72 -23.24 -1.45
N ARG A 350 -4.74 -22.52 -0.89
CA ARG A 350 -3.31 -22.82 -1.11
C ARG A 350 -2.90 -24.17 -0.51
N ALA A 351 -3.47 -24.54 0.64
CA ALA A 351 -3.25 -25.84 1.26
C ALA A 351 -3.79 -26.96 0.39
N ALA A 352 -5.01 -26.82 -0.14
CA ALA A 352 -5.64 -27.78 -1.05
C ALA A 352 -4.80 -27.99 -2.32
N GLU A 353 -4.29 -26.92 -2.93
CA GLU A 353 -3.40 -26.99 -4.10
C GLU A 353 -2.05 -27.66 -3.78
N PHE A 354 -1.45 -27.33 -2.64
CA PHE A 354 -0.17 -27.89 -2.22
C PHE A 354 -0.28 -29.39 -1.89
N GLN A 355 -1.30 -29.77 -1.13
CA GLN A 355 -1.57 -31.15 -0.70
C GLN A 355 -2.21 -31.99 -1.81
N ARG A 356 -2.72 -31.35 -2.87
CA ARG A 356 -3.51 -31.97 -3.95
C ARG A 356 -4.77 -32.67 -3.43
N ASP A 357 -5.40 -32.05 -2.45
CA ASP A 357 -6.56 -32.56 -1.75
C ASP A 357 -7.61 -31.45 -1.62
N LEU A 358 -8.88 -31.76 -1.83
CA LEU A 358 -9.97 -30.81 -1.66
C LEU A 358 -10.30 -30.57 -0.17
N GLU A 359 -9.97 -31.52 0.71
CA GLU A 359 -10.34 -31.50 2.13
C GLU A 359 -10.08 -30.16 2.83
N PRO A 360 -8.89 -29.52 2.74
CA PRO A 360 -8.65 -28.26 3.43
C PRO A 360 -9.61 -27.13 3.03
N ALA A 361 -10.03 -27.12 1.76
CA ALA A 361 -10.92 -26.12 1.19
C ALA A 361 -12.41 -26.49 1.34
N ARG A 362 -12.76 -27.77 1.48
CA ARG A 362 -14.17 -28.22 1.55
C ARG A 362 -15.05 -27.42 2.54
N PRO A 363 -14.60 -27.08 3.76
CA PRO A 363 -15.43 -26.38 4.74
C PRO A 363 -15.74 -24.92 4.42
N ILE A 364 -15.01 -24.31 3.47
CA ILE A 364 -15.11 -22.88 3.17
C ILE A 364 -15.83 -22.58 1.84
N LEU A 365 -16.10 -23.59 1.01
CA LEU A 365 -16.66 -23.43 -0.34
C LEU A 365 -18.16 -23.69 -0.34
N THR A 366 -18.94 -22.82 -1.00
CA THR A 366 -20.32 -23.14 -1.36
C THR A 366 -20.35 -24.43 -2.21
N PRO A 367 -21.42 -25.24 -2.15
CA PRO A 367 -21.53 -26.44 -2.98
C PRO A 367 -21.30 -26.16 -4.47
N GLU A 368 -21.86 -25.05 -4.98
CA GLU A 368 -21.75 -24.64 -6.37
C GLU A 368 -20.32 -24.26 -6.75
N TYR A 369 -19.61 -23.54 -5.87
CA TYR A 369 -18.22 -23.17 -6.14
C TYR A 369 -17.26 -24.34 -5.99
N ARG A 370 -17.55 -25.26 -5.06
CA ARG A 370 -16.75 -26.47 -4.84
C ARG A 370 -16.58 -27.29 -6.11
N ASP A 371 -17.64 -27.48 -6.89
CA ASP A 371 -17.57 -28.24 -8.14
C ASP A 371 -16.67 -27.54 -9.17
N ARG A 372 -16.79 -26.21 -9.30
CA ARG A 372 -15.91 -25.42 -10.18
C ARG A 372 -14.45 -25.50 -9.73
N TRP A 373 -14.20 -25.28 -8.44
CA TRP A 373 -12.86 -25.31 -7.86
C TRP A 373 -12.22 -26.71 -7.91
N SER A 374 -12.99 -27.77 -7.68
CA SER A 374 -12.52 -29.15 -7.82
C SER A 374 -11.97 -29.42 -9.22
N ASN A 375 -12.68 -28.96 -10.25
CA ASN A 375 -12.21 -29.08 -11.63
C ASN A 375 -10.92 -28.28 -11.88
N GLU A 376 -10.77 -27.09 -11.31
CA GLU A 376 -9.54 -26.29 -11.40
C GLU A 376 -8.37 -26.96 -10.69
N LEU A 377 -8.59 -27.47 -9.48
CA LEU A 377 -7.61 -28.22 -8.71
C LEU A 377 -7.14 -29.46 -9.48
N GLU A 378 -8.05 -30.26 -10.04
CA GLU A 378 -7.70 -31.40 -10.89
C GLU A 378 -6.85 -30.98 -12.11
N GLN A 379 -7.18 -29.86 -12.75
CA GLN A 379 -6.40 -29.35 -13.88
C GLN A 379 -4.99 -28.94 -13.45
N MET A 380 -4.83 -28.32 -12.29
CA MET A 380 -3.52 -28.01 -11.72
C MET A 380 -2.74 -29.30 -11.42
N GLN A 381 -3.39 -30.31 -10.83
CA GLN A 381 -2.78 -31.61 -10.55
C GLN A 381 -2.32 -32.32 -11.83
N ARG A 382 -3.14 -32.34 -12.89
CA ARG A 382 -2.77 -32.87 -14.22
C ARG A 382 -1.56 -32.16 -14.82
N ARG A 383 -1.44 -30.85 -14.59
CA ARG A 383 -0.26 -30.06 -14.99
C ARG A 383 0.91 -30.19 -14.03
N SER A 384 0.71 -30.84 -12.89
CA SER A 384 1.60 -30.95 -11.73
C SER A 384 2.01 -29.60 -11.15
N GLU A 385 1.12 -28.62 -11.20
CA GLU A 385 1.36 -27.24 -10.76
C GLU A 385 0.89 -27.01 -9.33
N PHE A 386 1.59 -26.15 -8.60
CA PHE A 386 1.25 -25.71 -7.25
C PHE A 386 1.99 -24.41 -6.89
N TRP A 387 1.58 -23.73 -5.82
CA TRP A 387 2.22 -22.50 -5.36
C TRP A 387 3.23 -22.75 -4.24
N LYS A 388 4.42 -22.17 -4.39
CA LYS A 388 5.47 -22.11 -3.36
C LYS A 388 5.58 -20.72 -2.77
N ILE A 389 5.91 -20.66 -1.48
CA ILE A 389 6.14 -19.43 -0.71
C ILE A 389 5.00 -18.40 -0.92
N PRO A 390 3.71 -18.82 -0.82
CA PRO A 390 2.61 -17.86 -0.85
C PRO A 390 2.74 -16.87 0.32
N ALA A 391 2.49 -15.60 0.04
CA ALA A 391 2.47 -14.52 1.02
C ALA A 391 1.31 -13.58 0.71
N VAL A 392 0.45 -13.33 1.70
CA VAL A 392 -0.59 -12.29 1.61
C VAL A 392 0.02 -10.97 2.04
N GLY A 393 -0.13 -9.94 1.20
CA GLY A 393 0.33 -8.59 1.50
C GLY A 393 -0.77 -7.67 1.99
N LYS A 394 -1.98 -7.76 1.41
CA LYS A 394 -3.15 -6.99 1.86
C LYS A 394 -4.44 -7.74 1.61
N VAL A 395 -5.36 -7.68 2.56
CA VAL A 395 -6.76 -8.06 2.42
C VAL A 395 -7.58 -6.78 2.62
N GLU A 396 -8.53 -6.50 1.73
CA GLU A 396 -9.28 -5.25 1.75
C GLU A 396 -10.70 -5.47 1.24
N LEU A 397 -11.70 -5.09 2.03
CA LEU A 397 -13.10 -5.11 1.61
C LEU A 397 -13.32 -4.08 0.48
N ILE A 398 -13.86 -4.54 -0.65
CA ILE A 398 -14.17 -3.69 -1.82
C ILE A 398 -15.55 -3.08 -1.65
N ASP A 399 -16.55 -3.94 -1.41
CA ASP A 399 -17.94 -3.57 -1.23
C ASP A 399 -18.71 -4.68 -0.52
N ALA A 400 -19.89 -4.28 -0.06
CA ALA A 400 -20.91 -5.15 0.49
C ALA A 400 -22.24 -4.92 -0.23
N GLN A 401 -23.00 -6.00 -0.40
CA GLN A 401 -24.28 -6.05 -1.08
C GLN A 401 -25.25 -6.80 -0.17
N PRO A 402 -26.09 -6.07 0.57
CA PRO A 402 -27.16 -6.68 1.34
C PRO A 402 -28.13 -7.45 0.43
N GLY A 403 -28.49 -8.66 0.82
CA GLY A 403 -29.40 -9.51 0.05
C GLY A 403 -30.82 -8.95 0.00
N GLU A 404 -31.49 -9.14 -1.14
CA GLU A 404 -32.91 -8.85 -1.37
C GLU A 404 -33.66 -10.13 -1.77
N ALA A 405 -34.94 -10.24 -1.40
CA ALA A 405 -35.87 -11.24 -1.94
C ALA A 405 -35.36 -12.70 -1.99
N GLY A 406 -34.73 -13.18 -0.91
CA GLY A 406 -34.24 -14.56 -0.79
C GLY A 406 -32.82 -14.79 -1.33
N ALA A 407 -32.18 -13.78 -1.92
CA ALA A 407 -30.75 -13.81 -2.22
C ALA A 407 -29.93 -13.63 -0.92
N PRO A 408 -28.71 -14.22 -0.84
CA PRO A 408 -27.81 -14.02 0.29
C PRO A 408 -27.22 -12.60 0.31
N ASP A 409 -26.75 -12.16 1.48
CA ASP A 409 -25.80 -11.06 1.58
C ASP A 409 -24.50 -11.48 0.88
N ARG A 410 -23.88 -10.54 0.14
CA ARG A 410 -22.66 -10.77 -0.63
C ARG A 410 -21.63 -9.69 -0.33
N ILE A 411 -20.36 -10.08 -0.23
CA ILE A 411 -19.24 -9.14 -0.11
C ILE A 411 -18.15 -9.52 -1.09
N ARG A 412 -17.37 -8.53 -1.51
CA ARG A 412 -16.18 -8.74 -2.33
C ARG A 412 -14.96 -8.24 -1.59
N ILE A 413 -13.99 -9.13 -1.43
CA ILE A 413 -12.75 -8.86 -0.71
C ILE A 413 -11.59 -9.02 -1.67
N LYS A 414 -10.77 -7.97 -1.77
CA LYS A 414 -9.55 -7.97 -2.55
C LYS A 414 -8.44 -8.59 -1.71
N VAL A 415 -7.86 -9.68 -2.20
CA VAL A 415 -6.67 -10.32 -1.62
C VAL A 415 -5.50 -10.10 -2.57
N ARG A 416 -4.53 -9.33 -2.09
CA ARG A 416 -3.28 -9.08 -2.79
C ARG A 416 -2.21 -9.97 -2.18
N TRP A 417 -1.60 -10.80 -3.01
CA TRP A 417 -0.68 -11.84 -2.56
C TRP A 417 0.43 -12.07 -3.57
N SER A 418 1.48 -12.77 -3.16
CA SER A 418 2.55 -13.19 -4.05
C SER A 418 2.85 -14.67 -3.86
N GLY A 419 3.39 -15.32 -4.89
CA GLY A 419 3.77 -16.72 -4.84
C GLY A 419 4.57 -17.13 -6.07
N ILE A 420 5.26 -18.26 -5.97
CA ILE A 420 6.03 -18.87 -7.05
C ILE A 420 5.21 -20.03 -7.61
N LEU A 421 4.78 -19.93 -8.88
CA LEU A 421 4.13 -21.07 -9.53
C LEU A 421 5.21 -22.09 -9.88
N SER A 422 5.09 -23.29 -9.30
CA SER A 422 6.03 -24.38 -9.45
C SER A 422 5.37 -25.58 -10.11
N LYS A 423 6.18 -26.40 -10.79
CA LYS A 423 5.75 -27.67 -11.39
C LYS A 423 6.62 -28.82 -10.90
N GLY A 424 5.98 -29.92 -10.51
CA GLY A 424 6.65 -31.13 -10.04
C GLY A 424 5.97 -31.71 -8.82
N ASP A 425 6.75 -32.24 -7.90
CA ASP A 425 6.28 -32.81 -6.64
C ASP A 425 6.32 -31.75 -5.51
N PRO A 426 5.18 -31.42 -4.86
CA PRO A 426 5.14 -30.50 -3.73
C PRO A 426 6.00 -30.94 -2.53
N THR A 427 6.20 -32.25 -2.34
CA THR A 427 7.00 -32.83 -1.26
C THR A 427 8.38 -33.29 -1.72
N GLY A 428 8.77 -32.91 -2.93
CA GLY A 428 9.98 -33.40 -3.56
C GLY A 428 10.58 -32.39 -4.52
N ARG A 429 11.07 -32.89 -5.65
CA ARG A 429 11.68 -32.02 -6.67
C ARG A 429 10.60 -31.29 -7.46
N SER A 430 10.72 -29.97 -7.46
CA SER A 430 9.93 -29.08 -8.31
C SER A 430 10.83 -28.10 -9.04
N ARG A 431 10.34 -27.55 -10.15
CA ARG A 431 10.97 -26.42 -10.84
C ARG A 431 10.03 -25.23 -10.88
N GLU A 432 10.61 -24.04 -10.86
CA GLU A 432 9.88 -22.80 -11.07
C GLU A 432 9.31 -22.75 -12.51
N VAL A 433 8.03 -22.46 -12.62
CA VAL A 433 7.34 -22.16 -13.88
C VAL A 433 7.17 -20.65 -14.03
N ARG A 434 6.81 -19.98 -12.94
CA ARG A 434 6.70 -18.53 -12.87
C ARG A 434 7.35 -18.04 -11.60
N ARG A 435 8.24 -17.06 -11.74
CA ARG A 435 8.89 -16.39 -10.62
C ARG A 435 7.88 -15.77 -9.67
N LYS A 436 8.35 -15.48 -8.46
CA LYS A 436 7.56 -14.75 -7.47
C LYS A 436 7.06 -13.44 -8.07
N THR A 437 5.75 -13.35 -8.24
CA THR A 437 5.07 -12.13 -8.69
C THR A 437 3.87 -11.87 -7.82
N ILE A 438 3.30 -10.68 -7.95
CA ILE A 438 2.16 -10.23 -7.18
C ILE A 438 0.89 -10.45 -7.99
N TYR A 439 -0.10 -11.04 -7.34
CA TYR A 439 -1.43 -11.31 -7.82
C TYR A 439 -2.43 -10.50 -7.01
N THR A 440 -3.50 -10.09 -7.66
CA THR A 440 -4.66 -9.49 -7.00
C THR A 440 -5.87 -10.32 -7.38
N SER A 441 -6.45 -10.98 -6.38
CA SER A 441 -7.63 -11.83 -6.52
C SER A 441 -8.79 -11.19 -5.78
N VAL A 442 -10.01 -11.35 -6.28
CA VAL A 442 -11.24 -10.95 -5.61
C VAL A 442 -11.96 -12.19 -5.14
N TYR A 443 -12.15 -12.27 -3.83
CA TYR A 443 -12.88 -13.32 -3.14
C TYR A 443 -14.30 -12.80 -2.94
N THR A 444 -15.28 -13.51 -3.51
CA THR A 444 -16.69 -13.20 -3.30
C THR A 444 -17.24 -14.15 -2.24
N LEU A 445 -17.65 -13.58 -1.12
CA LEU A 445 -18.20 -14.35 0.00
C LEU A 445 -19.70 -14.09 0.09
N VAL A 446 -20.45 -15.10 0.51
CA VAL A 446 -21.89 -15.04 0.70
C VAL A 446 -22.30 -15.52 2.09
N ARG A 447 -23.39 -14.96 2.60
CA ARG A 447 -24.00 -15.32 3.89
C ARG A 447 -25.52 -15.18 3.79
N LYS A 448 -26.29 -16.02 4.46
CA LYS A 448 -27.76 -15.88 4.51
C LYS A 448 -28.13 -14.57 5.18
N VAL A 449 -29.17 -13.92 4.66
CA VAL A 449 -29.71 -12.68 5.24
C VAL A 449 -30.20 -12.93 6.66
N GLY A 450 -29.85 -12.03 7.58
CA GLY A 450 -30.27 -12.06 8.98
C GLY A 450 -29.33 -12.81 9.93
N VAL A 451 -28.29 -13.48 9.41
CA VAL A 451 -27.22 -14.05 10.23
C VAL A 451 -26.48 -12.92 10.95
N GLN A 452 -26.25 -13.09 12.25
CA GLN A 452 -25.57 -12.12 13.11
C GLN A 452 -24.12 -12.56 13.35
N SER A 453 -23.18 -11.63 13.29
CA SER A 453 -21.78 -11.89 13.61
C SER A 453 -21.62 -12.12 15.12
N VAL A 454 -20.71 -13.01 15.51
CA VAL A 454 -20.40 -13.28 16.92
C VAL A 454 -19.15 -12.49 17.32
N PRO A 455 -19.26 -11.45 18.18
CA PRO A 455 -18.13 -10.59 18.50
C PRO A 455 -16.89 -11.34 19.02
N SER A 456 -17.08 -12.35 19.87
CA SER A 456 -15.97 -13.12 20.45
C SER A 456 -15.21 -13.96 19.42
N GLU A 457 -15.76 -14.18 18.22
CA GLU A 457 -15.19 -15.05 17.19
C GLU A 457 -14.55 -14.27 16.02
N THR A 458 -14.37 -12.95 16.16
CA THR A 458 -13.82 -12.09 15.09
C THR A 458 -12.54 -12.63 14.48
N PHE A 459 -11.60 -13.12 15.30
CA PHE A 459 -10.31 -13.68 14.88
C PHE A 459 -10.23 -15.20 15.03
N SER A 460 -11.39 -15.87 15.11
CA SER A 460 -11.54 -17.32 15.32
C SER A 460 -12.24 -17.97 14.11
N SER A 461 -11.80 -17.60 12.91
CA SER A 461 -12.47 -17.95 11.65
C SER A 461 -12.04 -19.30 11.04
N ALA A 462 -11.12 -20.04 11.65
CA ALA A 462 -10.69 -21.38 11.21
C ALA A 462 -11.41 -22.54 11.91
N GLY A 463 -12.28 -22.27 12.89
CA GLY A 463 -13.11 -23.27 13.55
C GLY A 463 -14.50 -23.43 12.94
N CYS A 464 -15.27 -24.39 13.45
CA CYS A 464 -16.70 -24.51 13.15
C CYS A 464 -17.45 -23.27 13.65
N SER A 465 -18.10 -22.51 12.75
CA SER A 465 -18.88 -21.31 13.07
C SER A 465 -20.15 -21.54 13.92
N SER A 466 -20.38 -22.76 14.40
CA SER A 466 -21.53 -23.11 15.27
C SER A 466 -21.08 -23.62 16.64
N CYS A 467 -20.15 -24.56 16.71
CA CYS A 467 -19.67 -25.12 17.99
C CYS A 467 -18.22 -24.74 18.35
N GLY A 468 -17.49 -24.11 17.42
CA GLY A 468 -16.10 -23.72 17.59
C GLY A 468 -15.09 -24.88 17.62
N ALA A 469 -15.48 -26.11 17.28
CA ALA A 469 -14.56 -27.25 17.15
C ALA A 469 -13.56 -27.03 15.99
N PRO A 470 -12.43 -27.76 15.94
CA PRO A 470 -11.56 -27.76 14.78
C PRO A 470 -12.39 -28.18 13.57
N ILE A 471 -12.15 -27.53 12.44
CA ILE A 471 -13.05 -27.65 11.30
C ILE A 471 -12.77 -28.93 10.52
N ASP A 472 -13.47 -29.98 10.95
CA ASP A 472 -13.58 -31.25 10.24
C ASP A 472 -15.00 -31.35 9.70
N VAL A 473 -15.13 -31.65 8.40
CA VAL A 473 -16.44 -31.70 7.74
C VAL A 473 -16.56 -32.93 6.87
N ASN A 474 -17.76 -33.50 6.83
CA ASN A 474 -18.06 -34.58 5.90
C ASN A 474 -18.13 -34.07 4.45
N GLU A 475 -18.37 -35.00 3.51
CA GLU A 475 -18.48 -34.68 2.08
C GLU A 475 -19.55 -33.61 1.77
N GLN A 476 -20.58 -33.43 2.61
CA GLN A 476 -21.62 -32.41 2.43
C GLN A 476 -21.25 -31.04 3.03
N GLY A 477 -20.06 -30.91 3.65
CA GLY A 477 -19.65 -29.68 4.35
C GLY A 477 -20.32 -29.48 5.71
N CYS A 478 -20.85 -30.55 6.30
CA CYS A 478 -21.38 -30.53 7.66
C CYS A 478 -20.27 -30.86 8.66
N CYS A 479 -20.17 -30.08 9.73
CA CYS A 479 -19.24 -30.30 10.83
C CYS A 479 -19.43 -31.69 11.44
N GLU A 480 -18.36 -32.47 11.56
CA GLU A 480 -18.42 -33.82 12.11
C GLU A 480 -18.77 -33.86 13.62
N PHE A 481 -18.52 -32.75 14.33
CA PHE A 481 -18.75 -32.67 15.78
C PHE A 481 -20.20 -32.30 16.14
N CYS A 482 -20.79 -31.33 15.43
CA CYS A 482 -22.12 -30.80 15.78
C CYS A 482 -23.17 -30.93 14.66
N GLY A 483 -22.79 -31.42 13.47
CA GLY A 483 -23.69 -31.56 12.32
C GLY A 483 -24.06 -30.25 11.62
N ALA A 484 -23.50 -29.11 12.04
CA ALA A 484 -23.75 -27.81 11.43
C ALA A 484 -23.27 -27.79 9.96
N ASN A 485 -24.17 -27.47 9.02
CA ASN A 485 -23.81 -27.23 7.62
C ASN A 485 -23.07 -25.88 7.47
N LEU A 486 -21.74 -25.94 7.42
CA LEU A 486 -20.86 -24.77 7.42
C LEU A 486 -20.79 -24.08 6.06
N VAL A 487 -21.14 -24.78 4.98
CA VAL A 487 -21.04 -24.27 3.60
C VAL A 487 -22.32 -23.60 3.10
N SER A 488 -23.34 -23.52 3.94
CA SER A 488 -24.66 -22.98 3.59
C SER A 488 -24.80 -21.46 3.79
N GLY A 489 -23.80 -20.79 4.36
CA GLY A 489 -23.88 -19.38 4.72
C GLY A 489 -24.77 -19.06 5.92
N GLN A 490 -25.26 -20.06 6.66
CA GLN A 490 -26.21 -19.85 7.77
C GLN A 490 -25.57 -19.54 9.13
N TYR A 491 -24.25 -19.70 9.24
CA TYR A 491 -23.50 -19.47 10.48
C TYR A 491 -22.45 -18.38 10.30
N ASP A 492 -21.81 -18.33 9.13
CA ASP A 492 -20.79 -17.36 8.79
C ASP A 492 -20.67 -17.22 7.27
N TRP A 493 -19.79 -16.33 6.80
CA TRP A 493 -19.46 -16.12 5.41
C TRP A 493 -18.75 -17.33 4.79
N VAL A 494 -19.19 -17.70 3.59
CA VAL A 494 -18.70 -18.84 2.80
C VAL A 494 -18.23 -18.34 1.44
N LEU A 495 -17.17 -18.93 0.90
CA LEU A 495 -16.58 -18.55 -0.37
C LEU A 495 -17.42 -19.07 -1.55
N ASP A 496 -17.87 -18.15 -2.39
CA ASP A 496 -18.73 -18.42 -3.54
C ASP A 496 -17.99 -18.28 -4.89
N ASP A 497 -16.92 -17.47 -4.93
CA ASP A 497 -16.12 -17.28 -6.13
C ASP A 497 -14.74 -16.69 -5.81
N VAL A 498 -13.73 -17.04 -6.61
CA VAL A 498 -12.46 -16.32 -6.68
C VAL A 498 -12.17 -15.97 -8.13
N SER A 499 -11.98 -14.68 -8.40
CA SER A 499 -11.68 -14.18 -9.73
C SER A 499 -10.45 -13.27 -9.74
N PRO A 500 -9.75 -13.12 -10.88
CA PRO A 500 -8.75 -12.08 -11.03
C PRO A 500 -9.38 -10.70 -10.85
N TYR A 501 -8.68 -9.79 -10.17
CA TYR A 501 -9.15 -8.43 -10.04
C TYR A 501 -9.14 -7.71 -11.41
N THR A 502 -10.25 -7.10 -11.79
CA THR A 502 -10.33 -6.17 -12.93
C THR A 502 -10.69 -4.78 -12.44
N SER A 503 -10.19 -3.74 -13.10
CA SER A 503 -10.38 -2.37 -12.62
C SER A 503 -11.83 -1.91 -12.59
N ASP A 504 -12.68 -2.45 -13.47
CA ASP A 504 -14.12 -2.16 -13.46
C ASP A 504 -14.80 -2.66 -12.18
N MET A 505 -14.22 -3.62 -11.46
CA MET A 505 -14.75 -4.07 -10.16
C MET A 505 -14.71 -2.97 -9.10
N ALA A 506 -13.72 -2.07 -9.12
CA ALA A 506 -13.66 -0.92 -8.22
C ALA A 506 -14.65 0.20 -8.57
N PHE A 507 -15.20 0.20 -9.80
CA PHE A 507 -16.11 1.23 -10.30
C PHE A 507 -17.58 0.79 -10.34
N ARG A 508 -17.83 -0.48 -10.05
CA ARG A 508 -19.15 -1.08 -10.02
C ARG A 508 -19.47 -1.44 -8.57
N PRO A 509 -20.21 -0.62 -7.79
CA PRO A 509 -21.19 -1.26 -6.89
C PRO A 509 -21.96 -2.19 -7.81
N ALA A 510 -21.91 -3.51 -7.60
CA ALA A 510 -22.39 -4.46 -8.59
C ALA A 510 -23.79 -4.04 -9.02
N ILE A 511 -23.89 -3.48 -10.22
CA ILE A 511 -25.15 -3.10 -10.81
C ILE A 511 -25.77 -4.46 -11.10
N ASN A 512 -26.59 -4.89 -10.15
CA ASN A 512 -27.69 -5.83 -10.20
C ASN A 512 -27.70 -6.68 -11.48
N GLU A 513 -27.68 -8.01 -11.38
CA GLU A 513 -27.84 -8.93 -12.52
C GLU A 513 -29.10 -8.60 -13.37
N SER A 514 -30.08 -7.89 -12.79
CA SER A 514 -31.22 -7.30 -13.51
C SER A 514 -30.85 -6.24 -14.57
N PHE A 515 -29.67 -5.64 -14.55
CA PHE A 515 -29.19 -4.73 -15.59
C PHE A 515 -28.66 -5.45 -16.83
N GLN A 516 -28.17 -6.69 -16.72
CA GLN A 516 -27.89 -7.49 -17.92
C GLN A 516 -29.18 -7.83 -18.67
N GLN A 517 -30.27 -8.07 -17.93
CA GLN A 517 -31.62 -8.22 -18.50
C GLN A 517 -32.13 -6.89 -19.09
N ALA A 518 -32.01 -5.79 -18.34
CA ALA A 518 -32.50 -4.48 -18.78
C ALA A 518 -31.70 -3.86 -19.95
N VAL A 519 -30.41 -4.15 -20.10
CA VAL A 519 -29.60 -3.70 -21.25
C VAL A 519 -29.89 -4.52 -22.51
N ALA A 520 -30.31 -5.79 -22.38
CA ALA A 520 -30.86 -6.54 -23.49
C ALA A 520 -32.18 -5.91 -23.98
N ASP A 521 -32.98 -5.37 -23.05
CA ASP A 521 -34.29 -4.77 -23.34
C ASP A 521 -34.24 -3.28 -23.72
N ALA A 522 -33.22 -2.53 -23.28
CA ALA A 522 -33.13 -1.07 -23.43
C ALA A 522 -32.29 -0.57 -24.62
N ARG A 523 -32.40 -1.23 -25.78
CA ARG A 523 -32.00 -0.61 -27.07
C ARG A 523 -32.98 0.52 -27.44
N GLY A 524 -32.96 1.63 -26.71
CA GLY A 524 -33.83 2.76 -27.05
C GLY A 524 -33.79 4.03 -26.18
N SER A 525 -33.03 4.11 -25.08
CA SER A 525 -33.09 5.30 -24.23
C SER A 525 -31.74 5.64 -23.57
N ARG A 526 -31.34 6.92 -23.65
CA ARG A 526 -30.12 7.45 -23.03
C ARG A 526 -30.18 7.31 -21.50
N PRO A 527 -29.14 6.76 -20.84
CA PRO A 527 -29.05 6.80 -19.40
C PRO A 527 -28.75 8.21 -18.89
N ALA A 528 -29.41 8.56 -17.79
CA ALA A 528 -29.13 9.74 -16.98
C ALA A 528 -27.69 9.72 -16.44
N THR A 529 -27.11 10.92 -16.27
CA THR A 529 -25.74 11.13 -15.81
C THR A 529 -25.48 10.40 -14.48
N PRO A 530 -24.51 9.48 -14.40
CA PRO A 530 -24.18 8.80 -13.15
C PRO A 530 -23.60 9.81 -12.13
N PRO A 531 -23.81 9.59 -10.83
CA PRO A 531 -23.24 10.43 -9.79
C PRO A 531 -21.70 10.40 -9.83
N PRO A 532 -21.01 11.44 -9.31
CA PRO A 532 -19.56 11.48 -9.27
C PRO A 532 -19.04 10.33 -8.39
N LEU A 533 -18.21 9.46 -8.97
CA LEU A 533 -17.56 8.35 -8.27
C LEU A 533 -16.48 8.90 -7.31
N GLU A 534 -16.54 8.48 -6.06
CA GLU A 534 -15.53 8.78 -5.04
C GLU A 534 -14.20 8.05 -5.34
N SER A 535 -13.09 8.65 -4.92
CA SER A 535 -11.72 8.22 -5.24
C SER A 535 -11.30 7.00 -4.43
N PHE A 536 -11.09 5.85 -5.07
CA PHE A 536 -10.47 4.66 -4.46
C PHE A 536 -8.97 4.56 -4.76
N GLU A 537 -8.17 4.27 -3.72
CA GLU A 537 -6.71 4.48 -3.59
C GLU A 537 -5.87 3.17 -3.70
N ASP A 538 -6.01 2.34 -4.74
CA ASP A 538 -5.09 1.19 -4.92
C ASP A 538 -3.81 1.58 -5.67
N VAL A 539 -2.86 2.15 -4.92
CA VAL A 539 -1.54 2.55 -5.41
C VAL A 539 -0.83 1.43 -6.17
N GLY A 540 -0.89 0.21 -5.62
CA GLY A 540 -0.21 -0.96 -6.18
C GLY A 540 -0.79 -1.34 -7.53
N LEU A 541 -2.10 -1.45 -7.64
CA LEU A 541 -2.78 -1.78 -8.89
C LEU A 541 -2.55 -0.70 -9.96
N SER A 542 -2.71 0.58 -9.62
CA SER A 542 -2.53 1.64 -10.61
C SER A 542 -1.09 1.65 -11.14
N LEU A 543 -0.09 1.37 -10.30
CA LEU A 543 1.29 1.20 -10.76
C LEU A 543 1.47 -0.06 -11.61
N ALA A 544 0.81 -1.17 -11.30
CA ALA A 544 0.81 -2.36 -12.15
C ALA A 544 0.15 -2.10 -13.52
N THR A 545 -0.99 -1.41 -13.55
CA THR A 545 -1.67 -0.97 -14.79
C THR A 545 -0.80 0.01 -15.58
N LEU A 546 -0.14 0.97 -14.90
CA LEU A 546 0.84 1.85 -15.54
C LEU A 546 1.95 1.03 -16.20
N ALA A 547 2.55 0.08 -15.47
CA ALA A 547 3.58 -0.82 -16.00
C ALA A 547 3.08 -1.59 -17.22
N ARG A 548 1.85 -2.14 -17.16
CA ARG A 548 1.23 -2.88 -18.26
C ARG A 548 1.01 -2.01 -19.49
N VAL A 549 0.46 -0.81 -19.32
CA VAL A 549 0.16 0.11 -20.43
C VAL A 549 1.44 0.62 -21.09
N ILE A 550 2.47 0.98 -20.32
CA ILE A 550 3.74 1.44 -20.91
C ILE A 550 4.53 0.29 -21.55
N ALA A 551 4.27 -0.96 -21.16
CA ALA A 551 4.96 -2.14 -21.69
C ALA A 551 4.40 -2.67 -23.02
N ILE A 552 3.29 -2.12 -23.54
CA ILE A 552 2.62 -2.61 -24.76
C ILE A 552 3.57 -2.75 -25.97
N ASP A 553 4.49 -1.80 -26.19
CA ASP A 553 5.52 -1.91 -27.25
C ASP A 553 6.95 -2.13 -26.69
N GLY A 554 7.04 -2.71 -25.50
CA GLY A 554 8.29 -2.83 -24.76
C GLY A 554 8.65 -1.57 -23.96
N ILE A 555 9.41 -1.78 -22.89
CA ILE A 555 9.82 -0.73 -21.96
C ILE A 555 11.30 -0.37 -22.16
N SER A 556 11.61 0.93 -22.32
CA SER A 556 13.00 1.40 -22.37
C SER A 556 13.65 1.44 -20.98
N GLU A 557 14.98 1.39 -20.93
CA GLU A 557 15.72 1.46 -19.65
C GLU A 557 15.41 2.75 -18.86
N LYS A 558 15.18 3.85 -19.56
CA LYS A 558 14.79 5.13 -18.93
C LYS A 558 13.39 5.09 -18.32
N GLU A 559 12.46 4.37 -18.94
CA GLU A 559 11.09 4.17 -18.42
C GLU A 559 11.11 3.19 -17.25
N ARG A 560 11.93 2.13 -17.32
CA ARG A 560 12.18 1.21 -16.21
C ARG A 560 12.74 1.95 -14.99
N GLU A 561 13.81 2.73 -15.15
CA GLU A 561 14.35 3.57 -14.08
C GLU A 561 13.33 4.57 -13.52
N ALA A 562 12.52 5.19 -14.39
CA ALA A 562 11.50 6.13 -13.96
C ALA A 562 10.41 5.42 -13.14
N PHE A 563 10.01 4.22 -13.56
CA PHE A 563 9.04 3.40 -12.87
C PHE A 563 9.57 2.96 -11.50
N HIS A 564 10.81 2.45 -11.41
CA HIS A 564 11.43 2.09 -10.13
C HIS A 564 11.45 3.26 -9.15
N ARG A 565 11.77 4.48 -9.62
CA ARG A 565 11.75 5.65 -8.75
C ARG A 565 10.35 5.98 -8.27
N LEU A 566 9.38 6.01 -9.17
CA LEU A 566 7.98 6.25 -8.81
C LEU A 566 7.49 5.19 -7.82
N ALA A 567 7.74 3.92 -8.10
CA ALA A 567 7.40 2.80 -7.22
C ALA A 567 8.06 2.98 -5.84
N SER A 568 9.36 3.29 -5.78
CA SER A 568 10.07 3.55 -4.52
C SER A 568 9.51 4.71 -3.71
N HIS A 569 9.11 5.81 -4.37
CA HIS A 569 8.46 6.94 -3.72
C HIS A 569 7.08 6.59 -3.16
N ARG A 570 6.48 5.51 -3.65
CA ARG A 570 5.20 4.96 -3.20
C ARG A 570 5.35 3.77 -2.26
N GLY A 571 6.55 3.58 -1.70
CA GLY A 571 6.83 2.54 -0.72
C GLY A 571 7.10 1.16 -1.33
N MET A 572 7.16 1.02 -2.65
CA MET A 572 7.48 -0.26 -3.28
C MET A 572 8.98 -0.48 -3.38
N SER A 573 9.43 -1.71 -3.11
CA SER A 573 10.83 -2.09 -3.30
C SER A 573 11.21 -2.21 -4.77
N GLY A 574 12.52 -2.20 -5.05
CA GLY A 574 13.04 -2.50 -6.38
C GLY A 574 12.54 -3.85 -6.91
N GLY A 575 12.55 -4.88 -6.06
CA GLY A 575 12.07 -6.22 -6.41
C GLY A 575 10.58 -6.28 -6.74
N GLN A 576 9.73 -5.52 -6.04
CA GLN A 576 8.30 -5.42 -6.36
C GLN A 576 8.05 -4.65 -7.66
N ALA A 577 8.79 -3.56 -7.88
CA ALA A 577 8.72 -2.81 -9.12
C ALA A 577 9.18 -3.68 -10.31
N ASP A 578 10.23 -4.48 -10.12
CA ASP A 578 10.64 -5.50 -11.08
C ASP A 578 9.54 -6.53 -11.31
N ALA A 579 8.91 -7.05 -10.25
CA ALA A 579 7.81 -8.01 -10.37
C ALA A 579 6.65 -7.44 -11.20
N TYR A 580 6.32 -6.16 -11.04
CA TYR A 580 5.29 -5.50 -11.85
C TYR A 580 5.68 -5.32 -13.30
N LEU A 581 6.89 -4.80 -13.56
CA LEU A 581 7.41 -4.62 -14.91
C LEU A 581 7.53 -5.96 -15.65
N SER A 582 7.75 -7.01 -14.89
CA SER A 582 7.83 -8.38 -15.34
C SER A 582 6.46 -8.95 -15.69
N ALA A 583 5.51 -8.86 -14.76
CA ALA A 583 4.12 -9.26 -14.96
C ALA A 583 3.46 -8.44 -16.09
N ALA A 584 3.85 -7.18 -16.26
CA ALA A 584 3.37 -6.31 -17.33
C ALA A 584 3.65 -6.85 -18.73
N GLY A 585 4.67 -7.69 -18.92
CA GLY A 585 4.95 -8.36 -20.20
C GLY A 585 4.19 -9.68 -20.39
N GLU A 586 3.55 -10.23 -19.36
CA GLU A 586 2.89 -11.53 -19.39
C GLU A 586 1.41 -11.38 -19.75
N SER A 587 0.95 -11.97 -20.85
CA SER A 587 -0.43 -11.82 -21.36
C SER A 587 -1.51 -12.15 -20.32
N ASP A 588 -1.19 -13.00 -19.34
CA ASP A 588 -2.11 -13.61 -18.35
C ASP A 588 -1.89 -13.12 -16.90
N ALA A 589 -1.30 -11.94 -16.72
CA ALA A 589 -0.99 -11.42 -15.38
C ALA A 589 -2.21 -10.94 -14.57
N GLY A 590 -3.41 -10.95 -15.14
CA GLY A 590 -4.62 -10.41 -14.48
C GLY A 590 -4.56 -8.90 -14.20
N ILE A 591 -3.62 -8.17 -14.81
CA ILE A 591 -3.49 -6.71 -14.66
C ILE A 591 -4.44 -6.02 -15.64
N PRO A 592 -5.38 -5.19 -15.19
CA PRO A 592 -6.35 -4.55 -16.07
C PRO A 592 -5.70 -3.49 -16.96
N VAL A 593 -6.20 -3.40 -18.19
CA VAL A 593 -5.88 -2.36 -19.18
C VAL A 593 -7.17 -1.59 -19.49
N PRO A 594 -7.15 -0.25 -19.56
CA PRO A 594 -8.35 0.52 -19.91
C PRO A 594 -8.93 0.07 -21.25
N GLN A 595 -10.22 -0.21 -21.28
CA GLN A 595 -10.90 -0.72 -22.49
C GLN A 595 -11.44 0.41 -23.38
N ASP A 596 -11.67 1.59 -22.80
CA ASP A 596 -12.22 2.75 -23.49
C ASP A 596 -11.59 4.07 -23.01
N GLY A 597 -11.85 5.16 -23.74
CA GLY A 597 -11.30 6.48 -23.44
C GLY A 597 -11.84 7.11 -22.15
N ARG A 598 -12.96 6.63 -21.60
CA ARG A 598 -13.47 7.09 -20.30
C ARG A 598 -12.65 6.45 -19.19
N GLN A 599 -12.50 5.12 -19.22
CA GLN A 599 -11.66 4.38 -18.28
C GLN A 599 -10.22 4.90 -18.32
N ALA A 600 -9.68 5.18 -19.50
CA ALA A 600 -8.35 5.74 -19.66
C ALA A 600 -8.17 7.09 -18.90
N ARG A 601 -9.18 7.98 -18.96
CA ARG A 601 -9.14 9.24 -18.20
C ARG A 601 -9.27 9.02 -16.70
N GLU A 602 -10.13 8.11 -16.27
CA GLU A 602 -10.34 7.79 -14.86
C GLU A 602 -9.05 7.21 -14.25
N PHE A 603 -8.39 6.29 -14.94
CA PHE A 603 -7.07 5.80 -14.56
C PHE A 603 -5.99 6.88 -14.60
N LEU A 604 -6.01 7.80 -15.58
CA LEU A 604 -5.07 8.93 -15.58
C LEU A 604 -5.25 9.81 -14.34
N GLU A 605 -6.49 10.09 -13.93
CA GLU A 605 -6.77 10.86 -12.71
C GLU A 605 -6.24 10.12 -11.46
N GLN A 606 -6.39 8.79 -11.40
CA GLN A 606 -5.82 7.96 -10.33
C GLN A 606 -4.29 7.98 -10.31
N LEU A 607 -3.65 7.80 -11.47
CA LEU A 607 -2.19 7.85 -11.59
C LEU A 607 -1.65 9.21 -11.18
N VAL A 608 -2.34 10.28 -11.56
CA VAL A 608 -1.99 11.65 -11.14
C VAL A 608 -2.15 11.82 -9.65
N HIS A 609 -3.24 11.32 -9.05
CA HIS A 609 -3.42 11.32 -7.61
C HIS A 609 -2.25 10.63 -6.93
N ILE A 610 -1.97 9.37 -7.29
CA ILE A 610 -0.86 8.57 -6.78
C ILE A 610 0.45 9.32 -6.92
N VAL A 611 0.78 9.81 -8.11
CA VAL A 611 2.04 10.51 -8.38
C VAL A 611 2.15 11.82 -7.60
N LEU A 612 1.05 12.45 -7.17
CA LEU A 612 1.05 13.71 -6.43
C LEU A 612 0.75 13.57 -4.94
N VAL A 613 0.65 12.35 -4.41
CA VAL A 613 0.31 12.07 -2.99
C VAL A 613 1.29 12.71 -1.99
N ASP A 614 2.55 12.98 -2.39
CA ASP A 614 3.58 13.70 -1.62
C ASP A 614 3.71 15.19 -2.00
N GLY A 615 2.87 15.65 -2.93
CA GLY A 615 2.84 16.99 -3.48
C GLY A 615 3.96 17.29 -4.48
N GLN A 616 4.79 16.32 -4.85
CA GLN A 616 5.87 16.47 -5.83
C GLN A 616 5.54 15.76 -7.14
N LEU A 617 6.03 16.31 -8.25
CA LEU A 617 5.98 15.66 -9.56
C LEU A 617 7.34 15.85 -10.22
N SER A 618 8.12 14.79 -10.32
CA SER A 618 9.40 14.79 -11.01
C SER A 618 9.20 14.86 -12.53
N ARG A 619 10.25 15.31 -13.24
CA ARG A 619 10.25 15.31 -14.71
C ARG A 619 10.10 13.90 -15.29
N ARG A 620 10.52 12.86 -14.56
CA ARG A 620 10.45 11.46 -15.00
C ARG A 620 9.04 10.89 -14.81
N GLU A 621 8.40 11.16 -13.68
CA GLU A 621 7.00 10.79 -13.44
C GLU A 621 6.06 11.50 -14.41
N ARG A 622 6.32 12.79 -14.72
CA ARG A 622 5.58 13.49 -15.76
C ARG A 622 5.68 12.78 -17.12
N LYS A 623 6.88 12.33 -17.49
CA LYS A 623 7.09 11.56 -18.72
C LYS A 623 6.34 10.22 -18.71
N LEU A 624 6.28 9.53 -17.58
CA LEU A 624 5.49 8.29 -17.47
C LEU A 624 3.99 8.55 -17.68
N LEU A 625 3.46 9.64 -17.12
CA LEU A 625 2.06 10.02 -17.34
C LEU A 625 1.77 10.43 -18.79
N ASP A 626 2.68 11.18 -19.41
CA ASP A 626 2.56 11.54 -20.82
C ASP A 626 2.64 10.27 -21.71
N ARG A 627 3.54 9.32 -21.39
CA ARG A 627 3.61 8.02 -22.07
C ARG A 627 2.35 7.20 -21.90
N TYR A 628 1.82 7.11 -20.68
CA TYR A 628 0.55 6.44 -20.43
C TYR A 628 -0.54 7.02 -21.33
N ALA A 629 -0.69 8.36 -21.34
CA ALA A 629 -1.70 9.04 -22.15
C ALA A 629 -1.54 8.74 -23.65
N GLU A 630 -0.32 8.76 -24.17
CA GLU A 630 -0.02 8.38 -25.57
C GLU A 630 -0.50 6.96 -25.91
N ARG A 631 -0.39 6.00 -24.98
CA ARG A 631 -0.77 4.59 -25.22
C ARG A 631 -2.27 4.31 -25.17
N VAL A 632 -3.04 5.22 -24.60
CA VAL A 632 -4.49 5.07 -24.41
C VAL A 632 -5.28 6.15 -25.14
N ASP A 633 -4.68 6.73 -26.19
CA ASP A 633 -5.25 7.75 -27.06
C ASP A 633 -5.73 9.04 -26.33
N LEU A 634 -5.02 9.42 -25.27
CA LEU A 634 -5.21 10.71 -24.57
C LEU A 634 -4.14 11.72 -24.97
N VAL A 635 -4.45 13.02 -24.82
CA VAL A 635 -3.53 14.10 -25.19
C VAL A 635 -2.81 14.70 -23.99
N ALA A 636 -1.65 15.34 -24.21
CA ALA A 636 -0.87 15.98 -23.15
C ALA A 636 -1.66 17.05 -22.35
N ALA A 637 -2.72 17.62 -22.95
CA ALA A 637 -3.63 18.54 -22.29
C ALA A 637 -4.43 17.85 -21.17
N ASP A 638 -4.84 16.59 -21.35
CA ASP A 638 -5.56 15.80 -20.34
C ASP A 638 -4.67 15.59 -19.10
N VAL A 639 -3.40 15.21 -19.31
CA VAL A 639 -2.40 15.03 -18.24
C VAL A 639 -2.19 16.34 -17.46
N LYS A 640 -2.08 17.47 -18.16
CA LYS A 640 -1.94 18.80 -17.53
C LYS A 640 -3.17 19.18 -16.71
N MET A 641 -4.37 18.91 -17.22
CA MET A 641 -5.62 19.20 -16.54
C MET A 641 -5.78 18.38 -15.26
N ALA A 642 -5.53 17.07 -15.34
CA ALA A 642 -5.57 16.16 -14.19
C ALA A 642 -4.59 16.62 -13.09
N ILE A 643 -3.33 16.94 -13.42
CA ILE A 643 -2.32 17.42 -12.45
C ILE A 643 -2.77 18.72 -11.77
N SER A 644 -3.34 19.65 -12.55
CA SER A 644 -3.80 20.94 -12.03
C SER A 644 -4.97 20.79 -11.06
N LYS A 645 -5.94 19.94 -11.42
CA LYS A 645 -7.11 19.59 -10.60
C LYS A 645 -6.66 19.01 -9.25
N GLU A 646 -5.76 18.04 -9.28
CA GLU A 646 -5.31 17.35 -8.08
C GLU A 646 -4.44 18.23 -7.16
N ARG A 647 -3.48 18.98 -7.71
CA ARG A 647 -2.68 19.93 -6.91
C ARG A 647 -3.56 20.96 -6.20
N ARG A 648 -4.63 21.42 -6.85
CA ARG A 648 -5.58 22.36 -6.26
C ARG A 648 -6.33 21.73 -5.08
N ARG A 649 -6.81 20.49 -5.23
CA ARG A 649 -7.48 19.71 -4.18
C ARG A 649 -6.56 19.52 -2.97
N ALA A 650 -5.36 18.96 -3.18
CA ALA A 650 -4.39 18.70 -2.13
C ALA A 650 -3.96 19.98 -1.39
N TYR A 651 -3.72 21.08 -2.11
CA TYR A 651 -3.36 22.36 -1.49
C TYR A 651 -4.47 22.93 -0.62
N GLN A 652 -5.73 22.86 -1.07
CA GLN A 652 -6.88 23.32 -0.29
C GLN A 652 -7.05 22.50 0.99
N GLN A 653 -6.93 21.17 0.90
CA GLN A 653 -7.00 20.27 2.06
C GLN A 653 -5.88 20.58 3.07
N ALA A 654 -4.64 20.68 2.61
CA ALA A 654 -3.51 20.97 3.48
C ALA A 654 -3.62 22.33 4.20
N ARG A 655 -4.17 23.36 3.54
CA ARG A 655 -4.45 24.65 4.20
C ARG A 655 -5.51 24.53 5.29
N ARG A 656 -6.54 23.70 5.10
CA ARG A 656 -7.56 23.44 6.12
C ARG A 656 -6.92 22.76 7.34
N GLN A 657 -6.09 21.75 7.13
CA GLN A 657 -5.38 21.02 8.18
C GLN A 657 -4.42 21.92 8.97
N ILE A 658 -3.61 22.72 8.28
CA ILE A 658 -2.68 23.67 8.93
C ILE A 658 -3.45 24.72 9.75
N ARG A 659 -4.61 25.20 9.28
CA ARG A 659 -5.45 26.14 10.04
C ARG A 659 -6.05 25.48 11.28
N ALA A 660 -6.59 24.28 11.15
CA ALA A 660 -7.16 23.52 12.27
C ALA A 660 -6.12 23.28 13.37
N SER A 661 -4.90 22.85 13.02
CA SER A 661 -3.84 22.62 14.03
C SER A 661 -3.49 23.87 14.85
N LYS A 662 -3.55 25.07 14.24
CA LYS A 662 -3.29 26.33 14.95
C LYS A 662 -4.39 26.72 15.93
N GLN A 663 -5.63 26.33 15.67
CA GLN A 663 -6.76 26.59 16.55
C GLN A 663 -6.79 25.65 17.78
N VAL A 664 -6.16 24.48 17.68
CA VAL A 664 -6.03 23.53 18.81
C VAL A 664 -4.81 23.86 19.69
N SER A 665 -3.84 24.61 19.16
CA SER A 665 -2.57 24.92 19.84
C SER A 665 -2.53 26.29 20.55
N GLY A 666 -3.58 27.10 20.40
CA GLY A 666 -3.71 28.43 21.01
C GLY A 666 -4.99 28.47 21.83
#